data_AF-A0A9P7F554-F1
#
_entry.id   AF-A0A9P7F554-F1
#
_cell.length_a   1.000
_cell.length_b   1.000
_cell.length_c   1.000
_cell.angle_alpha   90.00
_cell.angle_beta   90.00
_cell.angle_gamma   90.00
#
_symmetry.space_group_name_H-M   'P 1'
#
loop_
_entity.id
_entity.type
_entity.pdbx_description
1 polymer ?
#
loop_
_entity_poly.entity_id
_entity_poly.type
_entity_poly.pdbx_seq_one_letter_code
_entity_poly.pdbx_strand_id
1 'polypeptide(L)'
;MNASALLANTLSPDATTRQTATQQLESASRENYPVYMLMLSDELRNENSQIHTRNAAGLALKNALSARDSTRQDEYSARWMALDVDARQKIKEASLLTLASPQPRAGAVAAQVVSAIAAVELPVGQWPDLVEILLGFINTSDDTNLKIATLQAIGYICETIKPEVLALRSNEILTAVIHGARKEEPSSEVQLAAVHALFNSLEFVRDNFDREGERNYIMQVVCEATQNPSVSVQVGAFECLVKIMALYYDKMAFYMEQALFGLTVMGMKHSDERVALQAVEFWTTVCEEEIELAHEAREAAEYDEPPELESKHFAKVALPEVIPVLLNLLTQQEEDADEGEWNLAMSAGTCLNYMAQAVADAIVPAVIPFIEAHIKAQDWHQREAAVMTFGSILDGPDPQVLTPLVNQALPLLIGMMNDENLHVKDTTAWTLGRICDLLIITIKPDVHLHPLISALVNGLSDRPRIVTNCCWALMNLADQIGIYLDEYIASASESPLSPYFEGIVSALLRVTETTANESNFRTSAYEAITSYVSHSTTDCIPVVQNTVIAILQRMEQLLNMQNQIVGVDDRNNWNELQSNLCSVVISVIRRLSGGIQPMADRIMTLVLQLIQGAGKTSTVLEDAFLVVGSLAAALEAGFAPYIQAFLPFLYPALKAHEDTQLCMVAVGIIGDISRALGDQSAQYAGAFMNVLLENLQSNVLNRNVKISILSCFGDIALAIGPAFDPYLNTTMDVLRQAGSVQPNPLDFDLMDYVAQLREGILEAYTGVVTGFKNTEKTPALLPHVPSILELVHQCLADEERSDSIVKLSFGLIGDLADCFPNGQIKEHLLEEWIAHEFRSKRGMQQETKKTLRWAREMIKRATA
;
A
#
# COMPACT_ATOMS: atom_id res chain seq x y z
N MET A 1 16.79 -17.51 41.83
CA MET A 1 17.45 -16.68 40.80
C MET A 1 17.17 -15.23 41.15
N ASN A 2 18.16 -14.32 41.12
CA ASN A 2 17.88 -12.91 41.37
C ASN A 2 17.35 -12.27 40.08
N ALA A 3 16.03 -12.13 39.98
CA ALA A 3 15.34 -11.61 38.79
C ALA A 3 15.88 -10.23 38.39
N SER A 4 16.12 -9.37 39.37
CA SER A 4 16.65 -8.02 39.19
C SER A 4 18.03 -8.01 38.51
N ALA A 5 18.93 -8.89 38.94
CA ALA A 5 20.26 -9.01 38.33
C ALA A 5 20.19 -9.58 36.89
N LEU A 6 19.29 -10.54 36.66
CA LEU A 6 19.11 -11.12 35.33
C LEU A 6 18.56 -10.11 34.33
N LEU A 7 17.55 -9.34 34.72
CA LEU A 7 16.96 -8.28 33.92
C LEU A 7 17.91 -7.10 33.70
N ALA A 8 18.74 -6.74 34.67
CA ALA A 8 19.78 -5.73 34.46
C ALA A 8 20.80 -6.17 33.40
N ASN A 9 21.15 -7.46 33.36
CA ASN A 9 22.11 -8.00 32.40
C ASN A 9 21.58 -8.00 30.95
N THR A 10 20.26 -8.00 30.72
CA THR A 10 19.71 -7.88 29.34
C THR A 10 19.94 -6.49 28.75
N LEU A 11 20.25 -5.50 29.58
CA LEU A 11 20.57 -4.12 29.17
C LEU A 11 22.08 -3.86 29.09
N SER A 12 22.91 -4.90 29.26
CA SER A 12 24.38 -4.75 29.22
C SER A 12 24.85 -4.31 27.83
N PRO A 13 25.83 -3.38 27.75
CA PRO A 13 26.49 -3.05 26.49
C PRO A 13 27.34 -4.22 25.97
N ASP A 14 27.76 -5.15 26.85
CA ASP A 14 28.45 -6.37 26.46
C ASP A 14 27.49 -7.39 25.84
N ALA A 15 27.74 -7.75 24.58
CA ALA A 15 26.88 -8.64 23.81
C ALA A 15 26.79 -10.04 24.42
N THR A 16 27.89 -10.57 24.98
CA THR A 16 27.90 -11.91 25.57
C THR A 16 27.06 -11.96 26.85
N THR A 17 27.21 -10.98 27.73
CA THR A 17 26.39 -10.85 28.95
C THR A 17 24.91 -10.72 28.60
N ARG A 18 24.58 -9.86 27.63
CA ARG A 18 23.20 -9.65 27.16
C ARG A 18 22.59 -10.94 26.59
N GLN A 19 23.29 -11.61 25.68
CA GLN A 19 22.80 -12.85 25.04
C GLN A 19 22.59 -13.97 26.07
N THR A 20 23.51 -14.10 27.03
CA THR A 20 23.39 -15.08 28.11
C THR A 20 22.15 -14.81 28.97
N ALA A 21 21.91 -13.55 29.33
CA ALA A 21 20.74 -13.16 30.12
C ALA A 21 19.42 -13.39 29.36
N THR A 22 19.38 -13.05 28.07
CA THR A 22 18.21 -13.30 27.21
C THR A 22 17.90 -14.80 27.11
N GLN A 23 18.91 -15.64 26.86
CA GLN A 23 18.73 -17.10 26.81
C GLN A 23 18.21 -17.67 28.14
N GLN A 24 18.66 -17.14 29.27
CA GLN A 24 18.17 -17.57 30.58
C GLN A 24 16.70 -17.18 30.81
N LEU A 25 16.26 -15.99 30.38
CA LEU A 25 14.85 -15.59 30.43
C LEU A 25 13.97 -16.43 29.50
N GLU A 26 14.45 -16.73 28.29
CA GLU A 26 13.76 -17.61 27.35
C GLU A 26 13.59 -19.03 27.92
N SER A 27 14.65 -19.59 28.53
CA SER A 27 14.58 -20.88 29.20
C SER A 27 13.60 -20.85 30.37
N ALA A 28 13.60 -19.79 31.20
CA ALA A 28 12.65 -19.65 32.31
C ALA A 28 11.19 -19.61 31.83
N SER A 29 10.91 -18.88 30.74
CA SER A 29 9.59 -18.81 30.13
C SER A 29 9.12 -20.17 29.59
N ARG A 30 10.03 -20.99 29.04
CA ARG A 30 9.73 -22.33 28.52
C ARG A 30 9.58 -23.38 29.62
N GLU A 31 10.41 -23.33 30.66
CA GLU A 31 10.42 -24.32 31.74
C GLU A 31 9.24 -24.16 32.70
N ASN A 32 8.92 -22.92 33.12
CA ASN A 32 7.83 -22.65 34.04
C ASN A 32 7.23 -21.26 33.80
N TYR A 33 6.30 -21.21 32.85
CA TYR A 33 5.63 -19.97 32.46
C TYR A 33 4.90 -19.25 33.61
N PRO A 34 4.12 -19.91 34.49
CA PRO A 34 3.50 -19.24 35.64
C PRO A 34 4.49 -18.53 36.56
N VAL A 35 5.59 -19.20 36.92
CA VAL A 35 6.61 -18.61 37.82
C VAL A 35 7.34 -17.47 37.13
N TYR A 36 7.63 -17.60 35.84
CA TYR A 36 8.22 -16.54 35.03
C TYR A 36 7.35 -15.27 35.03
N MET A 37 6.06 -15.40 34.76
CA MET A 37 5.13 -14.26 34.73
C MET A 37 4.99 -13.59 36.10
N LEU A 38 4.84 -14.38 37.18
CA LEU A 38 4.76 -13.86 38.55
C LEU A 38 6.03 -13.11 38.95
N MET A 39 7.21 -13.70 38.67
CA MET A 39 8.52 -13.10 38.95
C MET A 39 8.66 -11.72 38.29
N LEU A 40 8.28 -11.60 37.01
CA LEU A 40 8.35 -10.31 36.31
C LEU A 40 7.35 -9.29 36.89
N SER A 41 6.13 -9.73 37.24
CA SER A 41 5.11 -8.84 37.82
C SER A 41 5.52 -8.30 39.19
N ASP A 42 6.17 -9.13 40.00
CA ASP A 42 6.71 -8.73 41.30
C ASP A 42 7.86 -7.73 41.16
N GLU A 43 8.76 -7.94 40.18
CA GLU A 43 9.87 -7.02 39.92
C GLU A 43 9.38 -5.68 39.38
N LEU A 44 8.36 -5.68 38.49
CA LEU A 44 7.73 -4.45 37.98
C LEU A 44 7.13 -3.60 39.13
N ARG A 45 6.45 -4.26 40.08
CA ARG A 45 5.83 -3.63 41.26
C ARG A 45 6.85 -3.17 42.31
N ASN A 46 8.06 -3.72 42.32
CA ASN A 46 9.02 -3.45 43.39
C ASN A 46 9.61 -2.03 43.31
N GLU A 47 9.07 -1.11 44.13
CA GLU A 47 9.54 0.28 44.22
C GLU A 47 10.99 0.43 44.71
N ASN A 48 11.58 -0.61 45.32
CA ASN A 48 12.98 -0.59 45.73
C ASN A 48 13.95 -0.97 44.59
N SER A 49 13.43 -1.50 43.48
CA SER A 49 14.23 -1.88 42.32
C SER A 49 14.58 -0.66 41.46
N GLN A 50 15.68 -0.76 40.73
CA GLN A 50 16.10 0.28 39.80
C GLN A 50 15.10 0.39 38.63
N ILE A 51 14.83 1.62 38.18
CA ILE A 51 13.82 1.89 37.15
C ILE A 51 14.03 1.09 35.86
N HIS A 52 15.28 0.95 35.40
CA HIS A 52 15.57 0.21 34.18
C HIS A 52 15.27 -1.30 34.32
N THR A 53 15.45 -1.86 35.51
CA THR A 53 15.09 -3.26 35.82
C THR A 53 13.58 -3.45 35.81
N ARG A 54 12.83 -2.53 36.43
CA ARG A 54 11.36 -2.55 36.42
C ARG A 54 10.81 -2.44 35.00
N ASN A 55 11.40 -1.55 34.19
CA ASN A 55 11.04 -1.40 32.78
C ASN A 55 11.33 -2.67 31.98
N ALA A 56 12.50 -3.29 32.18
CA ALA A 56 12.83 -4.56 31.54
C ALA A 56 11.85 -5.66 31.94
N ALA A 57 11.43 -5.70 33.21
CA ALA A 57 10.43 -6.67 33.67
C ALA A 57 9.08 -6.48 32.97
N GLY A 58 8.58 -5.25 32.90
CA GLY A 58 7.30 -4.96 32.25
C GLY A 58 7.32 -5.14 30.73
N LEU A 59 8.43 -4.82 30.06
CA LEU A 59 8.60 -5.13 28.63
C LEU A 59 8.64 -6.64 28.39
N ALA A 60 9.31 -7.41 29.25
CA ALA A 60 9.33 -8.87 29.16
C ALA A 60 7.94 -9.49 29.41
N LEU A 61 7.12 -8.90 30.29
CA LEU A 61 5.71 -9.28 30.47
C LEU A 61 4.88 -8.99 29.22
N LYS A 62 4.99 -7.77 28.68
CA LYS A 62 4.28 -7.38 27.45
C LYS A 62 4.64 -8.32 26.28
N ASN A 63 5.91 -8.61 26.08
CA ASN A 63 6.38 -9.48 25.00
C ASN A 63 6.01 -10.96 25.20
N ALA A 64 5.60 -11.35 26.41
CA ALA A 64 5.04 -12.68 26.66
C ALA A 64 3.53 -12.78 26.30
N LEU A 65 2.88 -11.65 26.03
CA LEU A 65 1.44 -11.54 25.76
C LEU A 65 1.14 -11.00 24.36
N SER A 66 2.09 -10.31 23.73
CA SER A 66 1.92 -9.63 22.45
C SER A 66 2.99 -10.03 21.44
N ALA A 67 2.56 -10.30 20.22
CA ALA A 67 3.39 -10.56 19.05
C ALA A 67 2.79 -9.87 17.82
N ARG A 68 3.65 -9.41 16.90
CA ARG A 68 3.21 -8.85 15.61
C ARG A 68 2.68 -9.92 14.66
N ASP A 69 3.16 -11.16 14.82
CA ASP A 69 2.73 -12.31 14.02
C ASP A 69 1.49 -12.94 14.63
N SER A 70 0.43 -13.12 13.83
CA SER A 70 -0.87 -13.63 14.29
C SER A 70 -0.76 -15.03 14.89
N THR A 71 0.04 -15.92 14.29
CA THR A 71 0.19 -17.30 14.79
C THR A 71 0.84 -17.33 16.17
N ARG A 72 1.88 -16.51 16.36
CA ARG A 72 2.50 -16.33 17.69
C ARG A 72 1.56 -15.65 18.68
N GLN A 73 0.74 -14.70 18.23
CA GLN A 73 -0.24 -14.03 19.09
C GLN A 73 -1.25 -15.04 19.65
N ASP A 74 -1.72 -15.98 18.83
CA ASP A 74 -2.62 -17.06 19.27
C ASP A 74 -1.94 -17.99 20.29
N GLU A 75 -0.68 -18.35 20.05
CA GLU A 75 0.11 -19.16 20.99
C GLU A 75 0.24 -18.44 22.35
N TYR A 76 0.58 -17.15 22.35
CA TYR A 76 0.76 -16.36 23.57
C TYR A 76 -0.56 -16.18 24.32
N SER A 77 -1.65 -15.92 23.60
CA SER A 77 -3.00 -15.84 24.15
C SER A 77 -3.41 -17.16 24.81
N ALA A 78 -3.17 -18.29 24.14
CA ALA A 78 -3.45 -19.62 24.70
C ALA A 78 -2.61 -19.92 25.95
N ARG A 79 -1.32 -19.55 25.95
CA ARG A 79 -0.43 -19.72 27.11
C ARG A 79 -0.86 -18.89 28.30
N TRP A 80 -1.30 -17.65 28.08
CA TRP A 80 -1.87 -16.80 29.14
C TRP A 80 -3.16 -17.40 29.70
N MET A 81 -4.09 -17.81 28.83
CA MET A 81 -5.38 -18.37 29.23
C MET A 81 -5.26 -19.72 29.94
N ALA A 82 -4.16 -20.45 29.73
CA ALA A 82 -3.84 -21.67 30.46
C ALA A 82 -3.33 -21.44 31.91
N LEU A 83 -2.99 -20.20 32.29
CA LEU A 83 -2.62 -19.87 33.66
C LEU A 83 -3.82 -19.99 34.61
N ASP A 84 -3.57 -20.43 35.83
CA ASP A 84 -4.60 -20.47 36.87
C ASP A 84 -5.10 -19.04 37.19
N VAL A 85 -6.35 -18.98 37.65
CA VAL A 85 -7.05 -17.71 37.88
C VAL A 85 -6.36 -16.86 38.96
N ASP A 86 -5.78 -17.49 39.98
CA ASP A 86 -5.09 -16.79 41.08
C ASP A 86 -3.79 -16.15 40.59
N ALA A 87 -2.99 -16.85 39.78
CA ALA A 87 -1.81 -16.30 39.15
C ALA A 87 -2.14 -15.11 38.23
N ARG A 88 -3.16 -15.25 37.36
CA ARG A 88 -3.62 -14.15 36.49
C ARG A 88 -4.07 -12.95 37.31
N GLN A 89 -4.85 -13.17 38.37
CA GLN A 89 -5.33 -12.09 39.24
C GLN A 89 -4.18 -11.34 39.92
N LYS A 90 -3.18 -12.05 40.46
CA LYS A 90 -1.99 -11.42 41.08
C LYS A 90 -1.20 -10.56 40.09
N ILE A 91 -1.03 -11.03 38.86
CA ILE A 91 -0.32 -10.29 37.82
C ILE A 91 -1.11 -9.02 37.42
N LYS A 92 -2.43 -9.14 37.27
CA LYS A 92 -3.33 -8.01 37.01
C LYS A 92 -3.27 -6.96 38.12
N GLU A 93 -3.38 -7.39 39.37
CA GLU A 93 -3.28 -6.51 40.54
C GLU A 93 -1.91 -5.83 40.63
N ALA A 94 -0.81 -6.56 40.40
CA ALA A 94 0.52 -5.99 40.41
C ALA A 94 0.70 -4.91 39.32
N SER A 95 0.14 -5.15 38.13
CA SER A 95 0.17 -4.20 37.02
C SER A 95 -0.66 -2.95 37.33
N LEU A 96 -1.88 -3.11 37.84
CA LEU A 96 -2.76 -2.00 38.22
C LEU A 96 -2.17 -1.15 39.36
N LEU A 97 -1.60 -1.77 40.39
CA LEU A 97 -0.95 -1.04 41.49
C LEU A 97 0.27 -0.25 41.02
N THR A 98 0.98 -0.73 40.00
CA THR A 98 2.17 -0.05 39.47
C THR A 98 1.82 1.21 38.67
N LEU A 99 0.56 1.38 38.24
CA LEU A 99 0.10 2.64 37.63
C LEU A 99 0.25 3.83 38.58
N ALA A 100 0.11 3.62 39.90
CA ALA A 100 0.29 4.64 40.93
C ALA A 100 1.76 4.82 41.36
N SER A 101 2.73 4.32 40.59
CA SER A 101 4.14 4.42 40.95
C SER A 101 4.58 5.90 41.00
N PRO A 102 5.38 6.31 42.00
CA PRO A 102 6.00 7.63 42.02
C PRO A 102 7.01 7.83 40.88
N GLN A 103 7.42 6.76 40.19
CA GLN A 103 8.29 6.82 39.00
C GLN A 103 7.42 6.75 37.73
N PRO A 104 7.21 7.86 36.99
CA PRO A 104 6.27 7.91 35.86
C PRO A 104 6.54 6.84 34.79
N ARG A 105 7.82 6.55 34.54
CA ARG A 105 8.24 5.56 33.56
C ARG A 105 7.83 4.12 33.92
N ALA A 106 7.77 3.78 35.21
CA ALA A 106 7.27 2.48 35.64
C ALA A 106 5.75 2.38 35.44
N GLY A 107 5.01 3.45 35.73
CA GLY A 107 3.58 3.56 35.45
C GLY A 107 3.25 3.41 33.95
N ALA A 108 4.03 4.08 33.08
CA ALA A 108 3.86 3.98 31.63
C ALA A 108 4.12 2.57 31.09
N VAL A 109 5.12 1.85 31.64
CA VAL A 109 5.36 0.45 31.27
C VAL A 109 4.22 -0.45 31.79
N ALA A 110 3.73 -0.21 33.01
CA ALA A 110 2.58 -0.93 33.55
C ALA A 110 1.32 -0.71 32.70
N ALA A 111 1.09 0.49 32.16
CA ALA A 111 0.00 0.77 31.23
C ALA A 111 0.05 -0.12 29.97
N GLN A 112 1.24 -0.37 29.41
CA GLN A 112 1.41 -1.30 28.29
C GLN A 112 1.11 -2.76 28.68
N VAL A 113 1.49 -3.17 29.89
CA VAL A 113 1.18 -4.53 30.40
C VAL A 113 -0.32 -4.69 30.61
N VAL A 114 -1.00 -3.68 31.19
CA VAL A 114 -2.46 -3.68 31.35
C VAL A 114 -3.15 -3.81 29.99
N SER A 115 -2.74 -3.03 28.98
CA SER A 115 -3.28 -3.17 27.62
C SER A 115 -3.01 -4.55 27.01
N ALA A 116 -1.79 -5.08 27.12
CA ALA A 116 -1.45 -6.40 26.57
C ALA A 116 -2.26 -7.54 27.21
N ILE A 117 -2.54 -7.47 28.53
CA ILE A 117 -3.45 -8.43 29.18
C ILE A 117 -4.89 -8.21 28.70
N ALA A 118 -5.35 -6.95 28.61
CA ALA A 118 -6.70 -6.62 28.17
C ALA A 118 -6.98 -7.09 26.74
N ALA A 119 -6.00 -7.01 25.83
CA ALA A 119 -6.09 -7.50 24.46
C ALA A 119 -6.31 -9.01 24.37
N VAL A 120 -5.89 -9.77 25.39
CA VAL A 120 -6.15 -11.21 25.47
C VAL A 120 -7.48 -11.50 26.19
N GLU A 121 -7.76 -10.82 27.30
CA GLU A 121 -8.89 -11.15 28.18
C GLU A 121 -10.24 -10.55 27.73
N LEU A 122 -10.28 -9.30 27.27
CA LEU A 122 -11.54 -8.62 26.93
C LEU A 122 -12.29 -9.29 25.76
N PRO A 123 -11.65 -9.70 24.65
CA PRO A 123 -12.35 -10.35 23.53
C PRO A 123 -13.04 -11.67 23.91
N VAL A 124 -12.53 -12.36 24.95
CA VAL A 124 -13.10 -13.62 25.47
C VAL A 124 -13.99 -13.41 26.70
N GLY A 125 -14.37 -12.16 27.00
CA GLY A 125 -15.27 -11.80 28.10
C GLY A 125 -14.67 -11.96 29.50
N GLN A 126 -13.34 -11.92 29.62
CA GLN A 126 -12.61 -11.94 30.89
C GLN A 126 -12.19 -10.51 31.27
N TRP A 127 -11.97 -10.26 32.57
CA TRP A 127 -11.66 -8.93 33.14
C TRP A 127 -12.72 -7.83 32.89
N PRO A 128 -14.02 -8.11 33.12
CA PRO A 128 -15.11 -7.18 32.78
C PRO A 128 -15.10 -5.86 33.57
N ASP A 129 -14.44 -5.84 34.72
CA ASP A 129 -14.34 -4.72 35.66
C ASP A 129 -13.17 -3.77 35.37
N LEU A 130 -12.32 -4.06 34.38
CA LEU A 130 -11.14 -3.25 34.06
C LEU A 130 -11.50 -1.78 33.79
N VAL A 131 -12.48 -1.53 32.91
CA VAL A 131 -12.86 -0.16 32.51
C VAL A 131 -13.39 0.63 33.71
N GLU A 132 -14.22 -0.01 34.56
CA GLU A 132 -14.74 0.59 35.79
C GLU A 132 -13.62 0.96 36.77
N ILE A 133 -12.61 0.09 36.93
CA ILE A 133 -11.44 0.34 37.77
C ILE A 133 -10.65 1.55 37.28
N LEU A 134 -10.34 1.60 35.97
CA LEU A 134 -9.58 2.70 35.37
C LEU A 134 -10.35 4.03 35.49
N LEU A 135 -11.66 4.01 35.25
CA LEU A 135 -12.53 5.18 35.46
C LEU A 135 -12.51 5.64 36.93
N GLY A 136 -12.52 4.69 37.87
CA GLY A 136 -12.38 4.96 39.30
C GLY A 136 -11.09 5.70 39.65
N PHE A 137 -9.95 5.29 39.07
CA PHE A 137 -8.66 5.94 39.30
C PHE A 137 -8.62 7.38 38.81
N ILE A 138 -9.27 7.71 37.70
CA ILE A 138 -9.36 9.08 37.19
C ILE A 138 -10.25 9.97 38.07
N ASN A 139 -11.40 9.44 38.50
CA ASN A 139 -12.42 10.24 39.20
C ASN A 139 -12.16 10.44 40.70
N THR A 140 -11.42 9.53 41.34
CA THR A 140 -11.31 9.51 42.82
C THR A 140 -9.93 9.90 43.36
N SER A 141 -8.90 9.88 42.51
CA SER A 141 -7.52 10.15 42.93
C SER A 141 -7.08 11.56 42.54
N ASP A 142 -6.40 12.24 43.45
CA ASP A 142 -5.66 13.48 43.16
C ASP A 142 -4.20 13.21 42.70
N ASP A 143 -3.79 11.93 42.65
CA ASP A 143 -2.46 11.54 42.19
C ASP A 143 -2.31 11.73 40.67
N THR A 144 -1.48 12.71 40.30
CA THR A 144 -1.19 13.06 38.91
C THR A 144 -0.55 11.91 38.15
N ASN A 145 0.37 11.16 38.75
CA ASN A 145 1.06 10.05 38.06
C ASN A 145 0.08 8.91 37.76
N LEU A 146 -0.78 8.59 38.73
CA LEU A 146 -1.82 7.59 38.54
C LEU A 146 -2.76 7.99 37.39
N LYS A 147 -3.20 9.25 37.34
CA LYS A 147 -4.05 9.75 36.24
C LYS A 147 -3.36 9.59 34.89
N ILE A 148 -2.10 10.03 34.76
CA ILE A 148 -1.34 9.93 33.50
C ILE A 148 -1.21 8.47 33.06
N ALA A 149 -0.74 7.58 33.94
CA ALA A 149 -0.54 6.16 33.60
C ALA A 149 -1.87 5.45 33.28
N THR A 150 -2.95 5.82 33.95
CA THR A 150 -4.30 5.29 33.69
C THR A 150 -4.80 5.72 32.32
N LEU A 151 -4.67 7.00 31.96
CA LEU A 151 -5.05 7.50 30.63
C LEU A 151 -4.20 6.89 29.52
N GLN A 152 -2.90 6.68 29.75
CA GLN A 152 -2.03 5.93 28.83
C GLN A 152 -2.50 4.48 28.66
N ALA A 153 -2.92 3.81 29.75
CA ALA A 153 -3.45 2.46 29.67
C ALA A 153 -4.74 2.42 28.84
N ILE A 154 -5.65 3.37 29.05
CA ILE A 154 -6.86 3.53 28.24
C ILE A 154 -6.49 3.74 26.77
N GLY A 155 -5.57 4.67 26.48
CA GLY A 155 -5.11 4.93 25.11
C GLY A 155 -4.54 3.70 24.41
N TYR A 156 -3.69 2.91 25.09
CA TYR A 156 -3.16 1.66 24.54
C TYR A 156 -4.23 0.57 24.38
N ILE A 157 -5.22 0.52 25.26
CA ILE A 157 -6.37 -0.39 25.13
C ILE A 157 -7.16 -0.04 23.87
N CYS A 158 -7.43 1.25 23.67
CA CYS A 158 -8.17 1.75 22.50
C CYS A 158 -7.42 1.50 21.19
N GLU A 159 -6.09 1.57 21.20
CA GLU A 159 -5.23 1.31 20.04
C GLU A 159 -5.09 -0.18 19.71
N THR A 160 -4.99 -1.04 20.73
CA THR A 160 -4.63 -2.45 20.53
C THR A 160 -5.86 -3.36 20.34
N ILE A 161 -6.98 -3.02 20.97
CA ILE A 161 -8.17 -3.88 20.98
C ILE A 161 -9.14 -3.41 19.91
N LYS A 162 -9.70 -4.37 19.18
CA LYS A 162 -10.65 -4.06 18.10
C LYS A 162 -11.85 -3.24 18.61
N PRO A 163 -12.25 -2.17 17.89
CA PRO A 163 -13.40 -1.31 18.16
C PRO A 163 -14.65 -2.00 18.70
N GLU A 164 -15.03 -3.16 18.14
CA GLU A 164 -16.29 -3.84 18.43
C GLU A 164 -16.34 -4.39 19.86
N VAL A 165 -15.18 -4.75 20.41
CA VAL A 165 -15.06 -5.24 21.79
C VAL A 165 -15.27 -4.08 22.78
N LEU A 166 -14.82 -2.88 22.43
CA LEU A 166 -14.84 -1.70 23.30
C LEU A 166 -16.12 -0.87 23.16
N ALA A 167 -16.85 -0.98 22.05
CA ALA A 167 -18.07 -0.20 21.77
C ALA A 167 -19.11 -0.28 22.90
N LEU A 168 -19.25 -1.44 23.57
CA LEU A 168 -20.16 -1.64 24.70
C LEU A 168 -19.79 -0.86 25.96
N ARG A 169 -18.58 -0.30 26.02
CA ARG A 169 -18.02 0.47 27.15
C ARG A 169 -17.56 1.86 26.72
N SER A 170 -17.94 2.31 25.52
CA SER A 170 -17.52 3.60 24.94
C SER A 170 -17.84 4.79 25.87
N ASN A 171 -19.02 4.79 26.49
CA ASN A 171 -19.46 5.86 27.41
C ASN A 171 -18.51 6.01 28.62
N GLU A 172 -18.08 4.91 29.21
CA GLU A 172 -17.21 4.91 30.41
C GLU A 172 -15.80 5.38 30.05
N ILE A 173 -15.28 4.88 28.93
CA ILE A 173 -14.00 5.29 28.36
C ILE A 173 -14.01 6.79 28.04
N LEU A 174 -15.03 7.26 27.31
CA LEU A 174 -15.20 8.67 26.98
C LEU A 174 -15.31 9.56 28.21
N THR A 175 -16.04 9.11 29.24
CA THR A 175 -16.15 9.86 30.49
C THR A 175 -14.78 10.05 31.14
N ALA A 176 -13.95 9.01 31.17
CA ALA A 176 -12.60 9.09 31.72
C ALA A 176 -11.69 10.03 30.93
N VAL A 177 -11.63 9.89 29.60
CA VAL A 177 -10.74 10.70 28.76
C VAL A 177 -11.18 12.16 28.72
N ILE A 178 -12.48 12.44 28.59
CA ILE A 178 -12.98 13.82 28.57
C ILE A 178 -12.79 14.51 29.93
N HIS A 179 -12.93 13.78 31.04
CA HIS A 179 -12.65 14.33 32.37
C HIS A 179 -11.17 14.74 32.54
N GLY A 180 -10.24 13.97 31.96
CA GLY A 180 -8.82 14.30 31.97
C GLY A 180 -8.44 15.44 31.01
N ALA A 181 -9.17 15.59 29.90
CA ALA A 181 -8.87 16.58 28.85
C ALA A 181 -9.45 17.98 29.11
N ARG A 182 -10.42 18.11 30.02
CA ARG A 182 -11.12 19.37 30.30
C ARG A 182 -10.17 20.48 30.76
N LYS A 183 -10.58 21.73 30.54
CA LYS A 183 -9.82 22.93 30.93
C LYS A 183 -9.58 23.07 32.44
N GLU A 184 -10.46 22.52 33.27
CA GLU A 184 -10.34 22.57 34.74
C GLU A 184 -9.27 21.63 35.30
N GLU A 185 -8.75 20.67 34.52
CA GLU A 185 -7.66 19.80 34.97
C GLU A 185 -6.36 20.62 35.09
N PRO A 186 -5.75 20.72 36.29
CA PRO A 186 -4.59 21.58 36.52
C PRO A 186 -3.30 21.11 35.84
N SER A 187 -3.15 19.80 35.57
CA SER A 187 -1.93 19.25 34.98
C SER A 187 -2.03 19.13 33.46
N SER A 188 -1.19 19.88 32.74
CA SER A 188 -1.07 19.75 31.28
C SER A 188 -0.57 18.37 30.84
N GLU A 189 0.16 17.64 31.68
CA GLU A 189 0.59 16.27 31.37
C GLU A 189 -0.58 15.27 31.43
N VAL A 190 -1.53 15.49 32.37
CA VAL A 190 -2.78 14.71 32.43
C VAL A 190 -3.65 15.02 31.22
N GLN A 191 -3.80 16.30 30.88
CA GLN A 191 -4.54 16.72 29.68
C GLN A 191 -3.94 16.12 28.41
N LEU A 192 -2.61 16.12 28.27
CA LEU A 192 -1.94 15.50 27.12
C LEU A 192 -2.22 14.01 27.02
N ALA A 193 -2.07 13.27 28.13
CA ALA A 193 -2.37 11.83 28.15
C ALA A 193 -3.85 11.54 27.82
N ALA A 194 -4.75 12.41 28.28
CA ALA A 194 -6.18 12.31 28.00
C ALA A 194 -6.52 12.57 26.52
N VAL A 195 -5.89 13.58 25.92
CA VAL A 195 -6.08 13.91 24.51
C VAL A 195 -5.56 12.79 23.61
N HIS A 196 -4.40 12.20 23.90
CA HIS A 196 -3.93 11.02 23.15
C HIS A 196 -4.85 9.80 23.34
N ALA A 197 -5.37 9.58 24.55
CA ALA A 197 -6.34 8.52 24.79
C ALA A 197 -7.66 8.77 24.04
N LEU A 198 -8.10 10.03 23.95
CA LEU A 198 -9.26 10.42 23.16
C LEU A 198 -9.02 10.12 21.68
N PHE A 199 -7.87 10.52 21.12
CA PHE A 199 -7.50 10.23 19.73
C PHE A 199 -7.63 8.74 19.38
N ASN A 200 -7.12 7.85 20.23
CA ASN A 200 -7.23 6.40 20.03
C ASN A 200 -8.67 5.89 20.20
N SER A 201 -9.50 6.56 21.01
CA SER A 201 -10.90 6.16 21.23
C SER A 201 -11.87 6.56 20.11
N LEU A 202 -11.46 7.48 19.22
CA LEU A 202 -12.36 8.08 18.23
C LEU A 202 -12.95 7.07 17.24
N GLU A 203 -12.36 5.89 17.05
CA GLU A 203 -12.83 4.89 16.06
C GLU A 203 -14.11 4.15 16.46
N PHE A 204 -14.41 4.04 17.76
CA PHE A 204 -15.55 3.23 18.26
C PHE A 204 -16.59 4.05 19.03
N VAL A 205 -16.56 5.38 18.88
CA VAL A 205 -17.46 6.31 19.58
C VAL A 205 -18.50 6.94 18.65
N ARG A 206 -18.80 6.31 17.51
CA ARG A 206 -19.79 6.81 16.54
C ARG A 206 -21.17 7.00 17.16
N ASP A 207 -21.63 6.05 17.98
CA ASP A 207 -22.89 6.16 18.74
C ASP A 207 -22.93 7.41 19.65
N ASN A 208 -21.79 7.82 20.19
CA ASN A 208 -21.67 9.03 21.02
C ASN A 208 -21.71 10.29 20.15
N PHE A 209 -21.06 10.27 18.98
CA PHE A 209 -21.12 11.36 18.01
C PHE A 209 -22.52 11.53 17.38
N ASP A 210 -23.31 10.47 17.26
CA ASP A 210 -24.70 10.57 16.81
C ASP A 210 -25.60 11.29 17.83
N ARG A 211 -25.24 11.25 19.12
CA ARG A 211 -25.95 11.97 20.19
C ARG A 211 -25.42 13.40 20.29
N GLU A 212 -26.22 14.34 19.81
CA GLU A 212 -25.84 15.76 19.76
C GLU A 212 -25.29 16.33 21.08
N GLY A 213 -25.87 15.97 22.23
CA GLY A 213 -25.38 16.45 23.53
C GLY A 213 -23.97 15.96 23.89
N GLU A 214 -23.67 14.70 23.60
CA GLU A 214 -22.35 14.10 23.84
C GLU A 214 -21.34 14.62 22.82
N ARG A 215 -21.72 14.69 21.54
CA ARG A 215 -20.92 15.29 20.48
C ARG A 215 -20.53 16.75 20.80
N ASN A 216 -21.49 17.58 21.21
CA ASN A 216 -21.23 18.97 21.59
C ASN A 216 -20.20 19.06 22.72
N TYR A 217 -20.28 18.17 23.71
CA TYR A 217 -19.36 18.16 24.83
C TYR A 217 -17.95 17.73 24.43
N ILE A 218 -17.82 16.70 23.59
CA ILE A 218 -16.52 16.27 23.03
C ILE A 218 -15.91 17.42 22.23
N MET A 219 -16.66 17.99 21.29
CA MET A 219 -16.19 19.08 20.44
C MET A 219 -15.77 20.31 21.25
N GLN A 220 -16.53 20.67 22.30
CA GLN A 220 -16.16 21.76 23.19
C GLN A 220 -14.80 21.50 23.85
N VAL A 221 -14.60 20.32 24.44
CA VAL A 221 -13.35 20.00 25.16
C VAL A 221 -12.16 19.96 24.21
N VAL A 222 -12.30 19.37 23.02
CA VAL A 222 -11.23 19.36 22.02
C VAL A 222 -10.92 20.77 21.54
N CYS A 223 -11.92 21.57 21.20
CA CYS A 223 -11.72 22.96 20.76
C CYS A 223 -11.05 23.81 21.86
N GLU A 224 -11.43 23.66 23.13
CA GLU A 224 -10.77 24.34 24.25
C GLU A 224 -9.31 23.89 24.41
N ALA A 225 -9.02 22.60 24.20
CA ALA A 225 -7.67 22.06 24.27
C ALA A 225 -6.74 22.60 23.17
N THR A 226 -7.25 22.96 21.99
CA THR A 226 -6.46 23.65 20.94
C THR A 226 -5.94 25.02 21.37
N GLN A 227 -6.54 25.62 22.41
CA GLN A 227 -6.14 26.91 22.97
C GLN A 227 -5.37 26.76 24.30
N ASN A 228 -4.94 25.54 24.64
CA ASN A 228 -4.20 25.29 25.88
C ASN A 228 -2.84 26.01 25.88
N PRO A 229 -2.33 26.54 27.01
CA PRO A 229 -1.00 27.14 27.06
C PRO A 229 0.16 26.18 26.71
N SER A 230 -0.05 24.86 26.88
CA SER A 230 0.92 23.84 26.52
C SER A 230 0.81 23.46 25.05
N VAL A 231 1.87 23.72 24.28
CA VAL A 231 1.92 23.37 22.85
C VAL A 231 1.68 21.88 22.62
N SER A 232 2.21 20.99 23.47
CA SER A 232 1.99 19.55 23.30
C SER A 232 0.50 19.17 23.37
N VAL A 233 -0.27 19.84 24.23
CA VAL A 233 -1.72 19.63 24.33
C VAL A 233 -2.43 20.18 23.08
N GLN A 234 -1.99 21.34 22.57
CA GLN A 234 -2.53 21.89 21.33
C GLN A 234 -2.32 20.93 20.14
N VAL A 235 -1.11 20.40 19.97
CA VAL A 235 -0.79 19.44 18.89
C VAL A 235 -1.71 18.22 18.95
N GLY A 236 -1.80 17.56 20.11
CA GLY A 236 -2.70 16.41 20.27
C GLY A 236 -4.18 16.76 20.07
N ALA A 237 -4.59 17.99 20.41
CA ALA A 237 -5.97 18.44 20.20
C ALA A 237 -6.26 18.68 18.71
N PHE A 238 -5.32 19.23 17.94
CA PHE A 238 -5.43 19.32 16.49
C PHE A 238 -5.42 17.94 15.83
N GLU A 239 -4.61 16.99 16.30
CA GLU A 239 -4.66 15.58 15.86
C GLU A 239 -6.05 14.97 16.08
N CYS A 240 -6.68 15.25 17.22
CA CYS A 240 -8.06 14.86 17.46
C CYS A 240 -9.02 15.52 16.46
N LEU A 241 -8.86 16.81 16.15
CA LEU A 241 -9.71 17.48 15.15
C LEU A 241 -9.55 16.89 13.75
N VAL A 242 -8.33 16.55 13.34
CA VAL A 242 -8.03 15.86 12.07
C VAL A 242 -8.79 14.54 12.02
N LYS A 243 -8.62 13.68 13.04
CA LYS A 243 -9.28 12.37 13.09
C LYS A 243 -10.80 12.47 13.22
N ILE A 244 -11.32 13.48 13.93
CA ILE A 244 -12.75 13.74 14.01
C ILE A 244 -13.30 14.13 12.63
N MET A 245 -12.57 14.95 11.86
CA MET A 245 -13.01 15.33 10.52
C MET A 245 -13.10 14.11 9.60
N ALA A 246 -12.08 13.25 9.59
CA ALA A 246 -12.07 12.02 8.80
C ALA A 246 -13.22 11.07 9.16
N LEU A 247 -13.48 10.84 10.44
CA LEU A 247 -14.47 9.84 10.87
C LEU A 247 -15.92 10.35 10.88
N TYR A 248 -16.12 11.66 11.03
CA TYR A 248 -17.41 12.28 11.36
C TYR A 248 -17.73 13.52 10.53
N TYR A 249 -17.20 13.61 9.29
CA TYR A 249 -17.41 14.72 8.37
C TYR A 249 -18.88 15.16 8.28
N ASP A 250 -19.81 14.21 8.20
CA ASP A 250 -21.26 14.43 8.09
C ASP A 250 -21.87 15.24 9.26
N LYS A 251 -21.20 15.24 10.43
CA LYS A 251 -21.63 15.97 11.62
C LYS A 251 -20.97 17.33 11.79
N MET A 252 -19.98 17.69 10.96
CA MET A 252 -19.07 18.82 11.25
C MET A 252 -19.61 20.20 10.88
N ALA A 253 -20.68 20.30 10.08
CA ALA A 253 -21.17 21.58 9.55
C ALA A 253 -21.38 22.67 10.61
N PHE A 254 -22.05 22.32 11.72
CA PHE A 254 -22.28 23.27 12.81
C PHE A 254 -20.98 23.75 13.45
N TYR A 255 -20.04 22.84 13.75
CA TYR A 255 -18.79 23.18 14.41
C TYR A 255 -17.83 23.93 13.47
N MET A 256 -17.90 23.65 12.16
CA MET A 256 -17.11 24.35 11.14
C MET A 256 -17.38 25.86 11.17
N GLU A 257 -18.65 26.25 11.14
CA GLU A 257 -19.06 27.65 11.19
C GLU A 257 -18.77 28.31 12.55
N GLN A 258 -18.97 27.59 13.64
CA GLN A 258 -18.89 28.16 14.99
C GLN A 258 -17.47 28.29 15.52
N ALA A 259 -16.57 27.35 15.19
CA ALA A 259 -15.26 27.27 15.83
C ALA A 259 -14.14 26.76 14.91
N LEU A 260 -14.32 25.62 14.25
CA LEU A 260 -13.21 24.89 13.62
C LEU A 260 -12.51 25.73 12.56
N PHE A 261 -13.27 26.43 11.70
CA PHE A 261 -12.69 27.31 10.68
C PHE A 261 -11.73 28.36 11.26
N GLY A 262 -12.16 29.06 12.32
CA GLY A 262 -11.33 30.07 12.97
C GLY A 262 -10.11 29.46 13.66
N LEU A 263 -10.30 28.35 14.37
CA LEU A 263 -9.23 27.66 15.10
C LEU A 263 -8.14 27.14 14.15
N THR A 264 -8.52 26.51 13.04
CA THR A 264 -7.57 25.89 12.11
C THR A 264 -6.86 26.95 11.28
N VAL A 265 -7.54 28.00 10.80
CA VAL A 265 -6.88 29.11 10.10
C VAL A 265 -5.89 29.86 11.01
N MET A 266 -6.22 30.02 12.31
CA MET A 266 -5.25 30.55 13.28
C MET A 266 -4.12 29.57 13.57
N GLY A 267 -4.41 28.27 13.67
CA GLY A 267 -3.45 27.20 13.86
C GLY A 267 -2.40 27.17 12.74
N MET A 268 -2.82 27.32 11.48
CA MET A 268 -1.90 27.39 10.34
C MET A 268 -0.91 28.57 10.40
N LYS A 269 -1.26 29.63 11.15
CA LYS A 269 -0.41 30.82 11.37
C LYS A 269 0.35 30.76 12.70
N HIS A 270 0.30 29.63 13.40
CA HIS A 270 0.92 29.49 14.71
C HIS A 270 2.45 29.53 14.61
N SER A 271 3.11 30.07 15.64
CA SER A 271 4.57 30.23 15.64
C SER A 271 5.34 28.93 15.91
N ASP A 272 4.71 27.95 16.53
CA ASP A 272 5.24 26.58 16.68
C ASP A 272 4.77 25.75 15.49
N GLU A 273 5.73 25.29 14.68
CA GLU A 273 5.49 24.56 13.45
C GLU A 273 4.68 23.28 13.65
N ARG A 274 4.82 22.59 14.79
CA ARG A 274 4.07 21.35 15.07
C ARG A 274 2.57 21.58 15.11
N VAL A 275 2.14 22.76 15.55
CA VAL A 275 0.71 23.15 15.57
C VAL A 275 0.27 23.56 14.16
N ALA A 276 1.11 24.31 13.44
CA ALA A 276 0.82 24.72 12.08
C ALA A 276 0.68 23.52 11.14
N LEU A 277 1.55 22.51 11.27
CA LEU A 277 1.48 21.25 10.53
C LEU A 277 0.14 20.55 10.73
N GLN A 278 -0.32 20.36 11.98
CA GLN A 278 -1.62 19.69 12.21
C GLN A 278 -2.82 20.53 11.77
N ALA A 279 -2.71 21.86 11.77
CA ALA A 279 -3.76 22.73 11.26
C ALA A 279 -3.82 22.75 9.72
N VAL A 280 -2.68 22.61 9.03
CA VAL A 280 -2.64 22.38 7.58
C VAL A 280 -3.18 20.99 7.25
N GLU A 281 -2.79 19.97 8.02
CA GLU A 281 -3.27 18.59 7.87
C GLU A 281 -4.79 18.51 7.98
N PHE A 282 -5.41 19.26 8.91
CA PHE A 282 -6.87 19.33 8.99
C PHE A 282 -7.51 19.73 7.66
N TRP A 283 -6.93 20.69 6.94
CA TRP A 283 -7.45 21.11 5.63
C TRP A 283 -7.12 20.11 4.52
N THR A 284 -5.98 19.42 4.60
CA THR A 284 -5.68 18.27 3.74
C THR A 284 -6.77 17.20 3.89
N THR A 285 -7.09 16.79 5.12
CA THR A 285 -8.15 15.82 5.41
C THR A 285 -9.52 16.28 4.94
N VAL A 286 -9.90 17.55 5.15
CA VAL A 286 -11.16 18.08 4.59
C VAL A 286 -11.21 17.91 3.06
N CYS A 287 -10.09 18.15 2.38
CA CYS A 287 -10.03 18.00 0.92
C CYS A 287 -10.11 16.53 0.51
N GLU A 288 -9.40 15.62 1.18
CA GLU A 288 -9.45 14.17 0.92
C GLU A 288 -10.88 13.64 1.05
N GLU A 289 -11.56 13.93 2.15
CA GLU A 289 -12.96 13.54 2.35
C GLU A 289 -13.87 14.11 1.25
N GLU A 290 -13.68 15.37 0.85
CA GLU A 290 -14.49 15.98 -0.20
C GLU A 290 -14.19 15.46 -1.61
N ILE A 291 -12.98 14.96 -1.86
CA ILE A 291 -12.60 14.29 -3.11
C ILE A 291 -13.29 12.94 -3.19
N GLU A 292 -13.22 12.12 -2.14
CA GLU A 292 -13.90 10.82 -2.07
C GLU A 292 -15.41 10.97 -2.23
N LEU A 293 -16.03 11.92 -1.52
CA LEU A 293 -17.46 12.22 -1.67
C LEU A 293 -17.82 12.71 -3.08
N ALA A 294 -16.90 13.41 -3.76
CA ALA A 294 -17.11 13.81 -5.15
C ALA A 294 -17.01 12.62 -6.11
N HIS A 295 -16.18 11.62 -5.82
CA HIS A 295 -16.13 10.36 -6.56
C HIS A 295 -17.41 9.55 -6.36
N GLU A 296 -17.83 9.34 -5.10
CA GLU A 296 -19.08 8.65 -4.76
C GLU A 296 -20.29 9.31 -5.45
N ALA A 297 -20.37 10.65 -5.42
CA ALA A 297 -21.44 11.39 -6.08
C ALA A 297 -21.44 11.24 -7.61
N ARG A 298 -20.26 11.14 -8.24
CA ARG A 298 -20.16 10.88 -9.69
C ARG A 298 -20.64 9.47 -10.00
N GLU A 299 -20.20 8.49 -9.23
CA GLU A 299 -20.63 7.10 -9.39
C GLU A 299 -22.14 6.95 -9.22
N ALA A 300 -22.71 7.49 -8.14
CA ALA A 300 -24.16 7.47 -7.90
C ALA A 300 -24.95 8.13 -9.05
N ALA A 301 -24.45 9.27 -9.57
CA ALA A 301 -25.06 9.97 -10.69
C ALA A 301 -25.04 9.16 -12.01
N GLU A 302 -24.00 8.34 -12.26
CA GLU A 302 -23.97 7.44 -13.42
C GLU A 302 -25.10 6.38 -13.38
N TYR A 303 -25.64 6.10 -12.19
CA TYR A 303 -26.72 5.15 -11.95
C TYR A 303 -28.10 5.79 -11.70
N ASP A 304 -28.22 7.11 -11.85
CA ASP A 304 -29.44 7.88 -11.49
C ASP A 304 -29.86 7.67 -10.00
N GLU A 305 -28.90 7.39 -9.11
CA GLU A 305 -29.09 7.21 -7.67
C GLU A 305 -28.53 8.43 -6.89
N PRO A 306 -29.11 8.79 -5.73
CA PRO A 306 -28.50 9.81 -4.86
C PRO A 306 -27.27 9.22 -4.13
N PRO A 307 -26.21 10.01 -3.89
CA PRO A 307 -25.10 9.58 -3.02
C PRO A 307 -25.59 9.33 -1.59
N GLU A 308 -24.90 8.48 -0.85
CA GLU A 308 -25.22 8.20 0.55
C GLU A 308 -24.90 9.43 1.42
N LEU A 309 -23.78 10.09 1.13
CA LEU A 309 -23.36 11.31 1.80
C LEU A 309 -23.04 12.44 0.81
N GLU A 310 -23.71 13.58 0.97
CA GLU A 310 -23.40 14.79 0.20
C GLU A 310 -22.31 15.62 0.88
N SER A 311 -21.27 15.97 0.11
CA SER A 311 -20.25 16.95 0.49
C SER A 311 -20.86 18.29 0.95
N LYS A 312 -20.26 18.88 1.98
CA LYS A 312 -20.61 20.20 2.51
C LYS A 312 -19.79 21.34 1.89
N HIS A 313 -18.80 21.01 1.05
CA HIS A 313 -17.95 21.95 0.34
C HIS A 313 -17.23 22.95 1.27
N PHE A 314 -16.79 22.50 2.44
CA PHE A 314 -16.01 23.28 3.39
C PHE A 314 -14.73 23.83 2.74
N ALA A 315 -14.02 23.02 1.95
CA ALA A 315 -12.79 23.44 1.27
C ALA A 315 -13.07 24.66 0.36
N LYS A 316 -14.14 24.58 -0.44
CA LYS A 316 -14.55 25.63 -1.37
C LYS A 316 -14.93 26.93 -0.65
N VAL A 317 -15.64 26.84 0.47
CA VAL A 317 -16.04 28.01 1.27
C VAL A 317 -14.82 28.67 1.93
N ALA A 318 -13.82 27.87 2.31
CA ALA A 318 -12.63 28.32 3.04
C ALA A 318 -11.55 28.96 2.16
N LEU A 319 -11.62 28.81 0.83
CA LEU A 319 -10.62 29.30 -0.12
C LEU A 319 -10.10 30.73 0.16
N PRO A 320 -10.94 31.75 0.42
CA PRO A 320 -10.47 33.12 0.57
C PRO A 320 -9.53 33.34 1.76
N GLU A 321 -9.64 32.52 2.81
CA GLU A 321 -8.84 32.64 4.03
C GLU A 321 -7.70 31.62 4.08
N VAL A 322 -7.91 30.42 3.54
CA VAL A 322 -6.91 29.32 3.58
C VAL A 322 -5.82 29.52 2.51
N ILE A 323 -6.20 29.88 1.27
CA ILE A 323 -5.23 30.01 0.17
C ILE A 323 -4.14 31.04 0.46
N PRO A 324 -4.43 32.27 0.93
CA PRO A 324 -3.38 33.23 1.23
C PRO A 324 -2.38 32.72 2.28
N VAL A 325 -2.83 31.85 3.21
CA VAL A 325 -1.97 31.25 4.23
C VAL A 325 -1.07 30.21 3.60
N LEU A 326 -1.62 29.26 2.85
CA LEU A 326 -0.84 28.23 2.15
C LEU A 326 0.22 28.85 1.24
N LEU A 327 -0.14 29.88 0.46
CA LEU A 327 0.80 30.58 -0.42
C LEU A 327 1.92 31.29 0.35
N ASN A 328 1.65 31.81 1.55
CA ASN A 328 2.67 32.39 2.41
C ASN A 328 3.56 31.32 3.05
N LEU A 329 2.99 30.18 3.47
CA LEU A 329 3.75 29.05 4.01
C LEU A 329 4.69 28.46 2.95
N LEU A 330 4.25 28.41 1.68
CA LEU A 330 5.09 27.99 0.56
C LEU A 330 6.36 28.83 0.41
N THR A 331 6.39 30.08 0.88
CA THR A 331 7.60 30.94 0.83
C THR A 331 8.57 30.75 2.00
N GLN A 332 8.35 29.77 2.86
CA GLN A 332 9.17 29.47 4.04
C GLN A 332 10.01 28.22 3.83
N GLN A 333 10.55 28.03 2.63
CA GLN A 333 11.46 26.93 2.32
C GLN A 333 12.78 27.11 3.08
N GLU A 334 13.37 26.01 3.55
CA GLU A 334 14.69 26.01 4.18
C GLU A 334 15.77 25.53 3.20
N GLU A 335 16.85 26.30 3.04
CA GLU A 335 17.94 25.99 2.09
C GLU A 335 18.69 24.69 2.43
N ASP A 336 18.81 24.39 3.72
CA ASP A 336 19.60 23.28 4.26
C ASP A 336 18.72 22.12 4.79
N ALA A 337 17.41 22.09 4.48
CA ALA A 337 16.54 20.99 4.91
C ALA A 337 16.98 19.66 4.30
N ASP A 338 16.99 18.61 5.13
CA ASP A 338 17.32 17.26 4.68
C ASP A 338 16.21 16.75 3.73
N GLU A 339 16.58 16.00 2.69
CA GLU A 339 15.62 15.52 1.66
C GLU A 339 14.47 14.65 2.21
N GLY A 340 14.62 14.08 3.41
CA GLY A 340 13.61 13.26 4.09
C GLY A 340 12.80 13.98 5.16
N GLU A 341 13.03 15.28 5.38
CA GLU A 341 12.33 16.05 6.41
C GLU A 341 10.99 16.59 5.91
N TRP A 342 9.90 16.30 6.65
CA TRP A 342 8.58 16.84 6.37
C TRP A 342 8.41 18.19 7.06
N ASN A 343 8.43 19.27 6.29
CA ASN A 343 8.32 20.65 6.78
C ASN A 343 7.03 21.35 6.34
N LEU A 344 6.80 22.55 6.89
CA LEU A 344 5.59 23.33 6.64
C LEU A 344 5.38 23.74 5.17
N ALA A 345 6.45 24.03 4.42
CA ALA A 345 6.33 24.38 3.01
C ALA A 345 5.87 23.16 2.17
N MET A 346 6.40 21.98 2.45
CA MET A 346 5.97 20.73 1.81
C MET A 346 4.52 20.40 2.17
N SER A 347 4.15 20.49 3.46
CA SER A 347 2.78 20.31 3.92
C SER A 347 1.80 21.27 3.24
N ALA A 348 2.18 22.55 3.09
CA ALA A 348 1.38 23.55 2.40
C ALA A 348 1.22 23.26 0.90
N GLY A 349 2.28 22.79 0.23
CA GLY A 349 2.23 22.39 -1.19
C GLY A 349 1.33 21.19 -1.44
N THR A 350 1.37 20.20 -0.55
CA THR A 350 0.49 19.03 -0.56
C THR A 350 -0.97 19.43 -0.30
N CYS A 351 -1.22 20.23 0.74
CA CYS A 351 -2.56 20.74 1.04
C CYS A 351 -3.13 21.55 -0.14
N LEU A 352 -2.30 22.38 -0.80
CA LEU A 352 -2.72 23.12 -2.00
C LEU A 352 -3.11 22.19 -3.17
N ASN A 353 -2.39 21.08 -3.36
CA ASN A 353 -2.70 20.08 -4.39
C ASN A 353 -4.06 19.41 -4.12
N TYR A 354 -4.30 18.97 -2.88
CA TYR A 354 -5.60 18.41 -2.50
C TYR A 354 -6.73 19.46 -2.58
N MET A 355 -6.46 20.71 -2.22
CA MET A 355 -7.41 21.80 -2.39
C MET A 355 -7.80 21.99 -3.85
N ALA A 356 -6.84 21.89 -4.78
CA ALA A 356 -7.11 21.98 -6.22
C ALA A 356 -8.02 20.84 -6.71
N GLN A 357 -7.80 19.61 -6.25
CA GLN A 357 -8.66 18.46 -6.54
C GLN A 357 -10.06 18.60 -5.95
N ALA A 358 -10.18 19.02 -4.69
CA ALA A 358 -11.46 19.15 -3.99
C ALA A 358 -12.36 20.27 -4.56
N VAL A 359 -11.76 21.42 -4.93
CA VAL A 359 -12.54 22.61 -5.37
C VAL A 359 -12.54 22.83 -6.89
N ALA A 360 -11.75 22.03 -7.63
CA ALA A 360 -11.56 22.11 -9.08
C ALA A 360 -11.30 23.56 -9.55
N ASP A 361 -11.99 24.03 -10.60
CA ASP A 361 -11.78 25.34 -11.25
C ASP A 361 -11.78 26.54 -10.29
N ALA A 362 -12.41 26.44 -9.12
CA ALA A 362 -12.46 27.52 -8.15
C ALA A 362 -11.07 27.90 -7.59
N ILE A 363 -10.08 26.99 -7.64
CA ILE A 363 -8.72 27.25 -7.18
C ILE A 363 -7.97 28.25 -8.07
N VAL A 364 -8.24 28.20 -9.38
CA VAL A 364 -7.49 28.94 -10.41
C VAL A 364 -7.51 30.45 -10.15
N PRO A 365 -8.66 31.13 -10.02
CA PRO A 365 -8.67 32.58 -9.76
C PRO A 365 -8.07 32.96 -8.39
N ALA A 366 -8.00 32.03 -7.44
CA ALA A 366 -7.44 32.29 -6.11
C ALA A 366 -5.90 32.35 -6.12
N VAL A 367 -5.24 31.57 -6.99
CA VAL A 367 -3.76 31.45 -6.98
C VAL A 367 -3.07 32.21 -8.11
N ILE A 368 -3.73 32.46 -9.25
CA ILE A 368 -3.12 33.14 -10.41
C ILE A 368 -2.48 34.50 -10.05
N PRO A 369 -3.12 35.37 -9.23
CA PRO A 369 -2.49 36.64 -8.86
C PRO A 369 -1.15 36.48 -8.13
N PHE A 370 -1.01 35.42 -7.32
CA PHE A 370 0.24 35.12 -6.63
C PHE A 370 1.32 34.65 -7.60
N ILE A 371 0.97 33.76 -8.54
CA ILE A 371 1.89 33.25 -9.55
C ILE A 371 2.41 34.40 -10.42
N GLU A 372 1.52 35.24 -10.95
CA GLU A 372 1.91 36.37 -11.82
C GLU A 372 2.80 37.39 -11.09
N ALA A 373 2.58 37.60 -9.80
CA ALA A 373 3.37 38.53 -8.99
C ALA A 373 4.79 38.00 -8.70
N HIS A 374 4.97 36.69 -8.54
CA HIS A 374 6.20 36.13 -7.96
C HIS A 374 7.05 35.27 -8.91
N ILE A 375 6.51 34.82 -10.05
CA ILE A 375 7.24 33.92 -10.99
C ILE A 375 8.54 34.54 -11.57
N LYS A 376 8.72 35.86 -11.47
CA LYS A 376 9.94 36.59 -11.86
C LYS A 376 10.55 37.40 -10.71
N ALA A 377 10.22 37.07 -9.46
CA ALA A 377 10.76 37.74 -8.29
C ALA A 377 12.29 37.58 -8.20
N GLN A 378 12.98 38.52 -7.55
CA GLN A 378 14.42 38.38 -7.30
C GLN A 378 14.70 37.35 -6.19
N ASP A 379 13.81 37.25 -5.21
CA ASP A 379 13.87 36.23 -4.17
C ASP A 379 13.51 34.86 -4.73
N TRP A 380 14.38 33.89 -4.50
CA TRP A 380 14.20 32.54 -5.01
C TRP A 380 13.06 31.81 -4.28
N HIS A 381 12.82 32.09 -2.99
CA HIS A 381 11.70 31.52 -2.23
C HIS A 381 10.36 31.86 -2.88
N GLN A 382 10.21 33.10 -3.37
CA GLN A 382 9.01 33.56 -4.06
C GLN A 382 8.89 32.96 -5.46
N ARG A 383 9.99 32.86 -6.20
CA ARG A 383 9.99 32.22 -7.53
C ARG A 383 9.63 30.75 -7.43
N GLU A 384 10.28 30.02 -6.54
CA GLU A 384 10.03 28.59 -6.30
C GLU A 384 8.58 28.39 -5.87
N ALA A 385 8.08 29.15 -4.89
CA ALA A 385 6.70 29.05 -4.42
C ALA A 385 5.68 29.30 -5.54
N ALA A 386 5.97 30.23 -6.47
CA ALA A 386 5.12 30.46 -7.64
C ALA A 386 5.08 29.27 -8.60
N VAL A 387 6.23 28.62 -8.84
CA VAL A 387 6.32 27.40 -9.66
C VAL A 387 5.61 26.24 -8.96
N MET A 388 5.87 26.03 -7.66
CA MET A 388 5.20 25.02 -6.83
C MET A 388 3.68 25.20 -6.86
N THR A 389 3.20 26.43 -6.64
CA THR A 389 1.77 26.77 -6.72
C THR A 389 1.20 26.41 -8.08
N PHE A 390 1.89 26.74 -9.18
CA PHE A 390 1.42 26.41 -10.52
C PHE A 390 1.35 24.90 -10.75
N GLY A 391 2.38 24.15 -10.35
CA GLY A 391 2.43 22.70 -10.47
C GLY A 391 1.37 22.00 -9.62
N SER A 392 1.13 22.47 -8.38
CA SER A 392 0.14 21.90 -7.46
C SER A 392 -1.31 22.03 -7.96
N ILE A 393 -1.63 23.01 -8.80
CA ILE A 393 -3.00 23.18 -9.31
C ILE A 393 -3.26 22.51 -10.67
N LEU A 394 -2.29 21.77 -11.21
CA LEU A 394 -2.45 21.10 -12.51
C LEU A 394 -3.35 19.86 -12.46
N ASP A 395 -3.65 19.37 -11.26
CA ASP A 395 -4.58 18.27 -11.00
C ASP A 395 -5.79 18.77 -10.22
N GLY A 396 -6.99 18.36 -10.64
CA GLY A 396 -8.26 18.84 -10.10
C GLY A 396 -9.09 19.68 -11.08
N PRO A 397 -8.65 20.89 -11.48
CA PRO A 397 -9.40 21.72 -12.41
C PRO A 397 -9.61 21.07 -13.78
N ASP A 398 -10.63 21.53 -14.52
CA ASP A 398 -10.90 21.01 -15.86
C ASP A 398 -9.68 21.29 -16.78
N PRO A 399 -9.17 20.29 -17.51
CA PRO A 399 -8.05 20.46 -18.45
C PRO A 399 -8.25 21.60 -19.46
N GLN A 400 -9.49 21.91 -19.86
CA GLN A 400 -9.82 23.02 -20.76
C GLN A 400 -9.57 24.38 -20.11
N VAL A 401 -9.75 24.51 -18.80
CA VAL A 401 -9.46 25.72 -18.03
C VAL A 401 -7.96 25.90 -17.86
N LEU A 402 -7.22 24.81 -17.63
CA LEU A 402 -5.76 24.83 -17.43
C LEU A 402 -4.97 25.02 -18.74
N THR A 403 -5.46 24.48 -19.85
CA THR A 403 -4.81 24.53 -21.17
C THR A 403 -4.30 25.92 -21.56
N PRO A 404 -5.09 27.01 -21.55
CA PRO A 404 -4.61 28.34 -21.92
C PRO A 404 -3.51 28.85 -20.98
N LEU A 405 -3.59 28.54 -19.68
CA LEU A 405 -2.61 28.95 -18.68
C LEU A 405 -1.27 28.25 -18.91
N VAL A 406 -1.30 26.92 -19.13
CA VAL A 406 -0.11 26.14 -19.45
C VAL A 406 0.52 26.60 -20.77
N ASN A 407 -0.26 26.86 -21.82
CA ASN A 407 0.27 27.39 -23.08
C ASN A 407 1.05 28.70 -22.89
N GLN A 408 0.61 29.56 -21.96
CA GLN A 408 1.29 30.82 -21.65
C GLN A 408 2.53 30.61 -20.76
N ALA A 409 2.46 29.71 -19.78
CA ALA A 409 3.54 29.46 -18.82
C ALA A 409 4.66 28.57 -19.36
N LEU A 410 4.36 27.64 -20.26
CA LEU A 410 5.30 26.60 -20.70
C LEU A 410 6.64 27.13 -21.25
N PRO A 411 6.69 28.16 -22.11
CA PRO A 411 7.97 28.72 -22.56
C PRO A 411 8.80 29.33 -21.42
N LEU A 412 8.15 29.91 -20.41
CA LEU A 412 8.81 30.47 -19.24
C LEU A 412 9.38 29.35 -18.37
N LEU A 413 8.58 28.31 -18.07
CA LEU A 413 9.00 27.15 -17.28
C LEU A 413 10.18 26.41 -17.93
N ILE A 414 10.15 26.20 -19.25
CA ILE A 414 11.29 25.63 -19.98
C ILE A 414 12.55 26.51 -19.79
N GLY A 415 12.40 27.84 -19.78
CA GLY A 415 13.49 28.76 -19.49
C GLY A 415 14.01 28.66 -18.06
N MET A 416 13.13 28.45 -17.08
CA MET A 416 13.44 28.34 -15.65
C MET A 416 14.24 27.08 -15.29
N MET A 417 14.33 26.09 -16.18
CA MET A 417 15.33 25.00 -16.05
C MET A 417 16.79 25.50 -16.04
N ASN A 418 17.02 26.77 -16.38
CA ASN A 418 18.33 27.43 -16.29
C ASN A 418 18.39 28.49 -15.17
N ASP A 419 17.48 28.48 -14.18
CA ASP A 419 17.53 29.41 -13.04
C ASP A 419 18.85 29.26 -12.25
N GLU A 420 19.32 30.34 -11.63
CA GLU A 420 20.54 30.32 -10.84
C GLU A 420 20.37 29.52 -9.54
N ASN A 421 19.14 29.45 -9.01
CA ASN A 421 18.83 28.72 -7.81
C ASN A 421 18.35 27.29 -8.12
N LEU A 422 18.86 26.33 -7.35
CA LEU A 422 18.66 24.91 -7.57
C LEU A 422 17.29 24.41 -7.11
N HIS A 423 16.70 25.00 -6.07
CA HIS A 423 15.33 24.68 -5.65
C HIS A 423 14.33 25.10 -6.72
N VAL A 424 14.54 26.27 -7.34
CA VAL A 424 13.69 26.71 -8.47
C VAL A 424 13.80 25.74 -9.65
N LYS A 425 15.00 25.29 -10.01
CA LYS A 425 15.21 24.30 -11.07
C LYS A 425 14.54 22.96 -10.75
N ASP A 426 14.67 22.50 -9.52
CA ASP A 426 14.08 21.24 -9.06
C ASP A 426 12.56 21.24 -9.18
N THR A 427 11.91 22.25 -8.61
CA THR A 427 10.45 22.41 -8.67
C THR A 427 9.97 22.69 -10.10
N THR A 428 10.79 23.34 -10.93
CA THR A 428 10.50 23.50 -12.36
C THR A 428 10.53 22.17 -13.09
N ALA A 429 11.51 21.31 -12.84
CA ALA A 429 11.60 19.98 -13.45
C ALA A 429 10.38 19.12 -13.06
N TRP A 430 10.01 19.14 -11.78
CA TRP A 430 8.78 18.48 -11.29
C TRP A 430 7.52 19.04 -11.95
N THR A 431 7.38 20.37 -12.05
CA THR A 431 6.23 21.02 -12.69
C THR A 431 6.12 20.67 -14.17
N LEU A 432 7.24 20.64 -14.90
CA LEU A 432 7.28 20.20 -16.29
C LEU A 432 6.87 18.72 -16.42
N GLY A 433 7.29 17.86 -15.49
CA GLY A 433 6.86 16.47 -15.45
C GLY A 433 5.37 16.29 -15.20
N ARG A 434 4.76 17.14 -14.35
CA ARG A 434 3.30 17.18 -14.15
C ARG A 434 2.56 17.63 -15.40
N ILE A 435 3.10 18.61 -16.15
CA ILE A 435 2.52 19.02 -17.43
C ILE A 435 2.60 17.86 -18.44
N CYS A 436 3.72 17.14 -18.50
CA CYS A 436 3.85 15.96 -19.35
C CYS A 436 2.82 14.89 -19.02
N ASP A 437 2.57 14.65 -17.73
CA ASP A 437 1.64 13.63 -17.24
C ASP A 437 0.16 13.99 -17.48
N LEU A 438 -0.25 15.17 -17.01
CA LEU A 438 -1.68 15.51 -16.92
C LEU A 438 -2.20 16.30 -18.13
N LEU A 439 -1.31 17.03 -18.83
CA LEU A 439 -1.69 18.02 -19.84
C LEU A 439 -0.85 17.89 -21.11
N ILE A 440 -0.53 16.65 -21.51
CA ILE A 440 0.28 16.34 -22.70
C ILE A 440 -0.24 17.03 -23.96
N ILE A 441 -1.55 17.22 -24.08
CA ILE A 441 -2.22 17.91 -25.21
C ILE A 441 -1.77 19.36 -25.41
N THR A 442 -1.18 19.98 -24.39
CA THR A 442 -0.65 21.35 -24.46
C THR A 442 0.73 21.39 -25.12
N ILE A 443 1.44 20.26 -25.15
CA ILE A 443 2.80 20.14 -25.69
C ILE A 443 2.72 19.91 -27.20
N LYS A 444 2.71 21.02 -27.95
CA LYS A 444 2.74 21.00 -29.42
C LYS A 444 4.08 20.48 -29.95
N PRO A 445 4.12 19.39 -30.73
CA PRO A 445 5.35 18.81 -31.26
C PRO A 445 6.26 19.82 -31.97
N ASP A 446 5.69 20.67 -32.82
CA ASP A 446 6.46 21.60 -33.66
C ASP A 446 7.00 22.83 -32.92
N VAL A 447 6.50 23.11 -31.70
CA VAL A 447 6.80 24.35 -30.99
C VAL A 447 7.52 24.09 -29.66
N HIS A 448 7.01 23.13 -28.88
CA HIS A 448 7.39 22.98 -27.48
C HIS A 448 8.29 21.77 -27.25
N LEU A 449 8.18 20.71 -28.06
CA LEU A 449 8.84 19.44 -27.81
C LEU A 449 10.37 19.54 -27.85
N HIS A 450 10.94 20.19 -28.87
CA HIS A 450 12.39 20.35 -28.98
C HIS A 450 13.00 21.15 -27.81
N PRO A 451 12.49 22.37 -27.46
CA PRO A 451 12.96 23.10 -26.30
C PRO A 451 12.80 22.33 -24.98
N LEU A 452 11.67 21.65 -24.79
CA LEU A 452 11.40 20.87 -23.58
C LEU A 452 12.39 19.73 -23.41
N ILE A 453 12.53 18.87 -24.42
CA ILE A 453 13.48 17.75 -24.39
C ILE A 453 14.91 18.25 -24.16
N SER A 454 15.29 19.35 -24.84
CA SER A 454 16.62 19.92 -24.67
C SER A 454 16.86 20.39 -23.23
N ALA A 455 15.87 21.02 -22.59
CA ALA A 455 15.96 21.46 -21.21
C ALA A 455 16.06 20.27 -20.23
N LEU A 456 15.22 19.24 -20.41
CA LEU A 456 15.23 18.03 -19.57
C LEU A 456 16.54 17.24 -19.71
N VAL A 457 17.01 17.04 -20.95
CA VAL A 457 18.27 16.32 -21.22
C VAL A 457 19.48 17.08 -20.67
N ASN A 458 19.48 18.41 -20.70
CA ASN A 458 20.52 19.20 -20.04
C ASN A 458 20.46 19.06 -18.51
N GLY A 459 19.25 19.00 -17.94
CA GLY A 459 19.01 18.77 -16.51
C GLY A 459 19.51 17.42 -16.00
N LEU A 460 19.67 16.42 -16.88
CA LEU A 460 20.28 15.11 -16.54
C LEU A 460 21.75 15.21 -16.10
N SER A 461 22.40 16.37 -16.26
CA SER A 461 23.77 16.63 -15.77
C SER A 461 23.82 17.53 -14.53
N ASP A 462 22.67 17.83 -13.92
CA ASP A 462 22.57 18.68 -12.72
C ASP A 462 22.61 17.82 -11.43
N ARG A 463 22.17 18.36 -10.28
CA ARG A 463 22.15 17.64 -8.99
C ARG A 463 21.19 16.43 -9.01
N PRO A 464 21.47 15.37 -8.22
CA PRO A 464 20.66 14.15 -8.10
C PRO A 464 19.14 14.35 -8.17
N ARG A 465 18.58 15.19 -7.31
CA ARG A 465 17.13 15.46 -7.25
C ARG A 465 16.55 16.04 -8.54
N ILE A 466 17.27 16.97 -9.18
CA ILE A 466 16.87 17.54 -10.48
C ILE A 466 16.94 16.46 -11.57
N VAL A 467 17.95 15.59 -11.54
CA VAL A 467 18.07 14.46 -12.47
C VAL A 467 16.88 13.52 -12.32
N THR A 468 16.49 13.17 -11.08
CA THR A 468 15.30 12.34 -10.78
C THR A 468 14.04 12.96 -11.40
N ASN A 469 13.79 14.26 -11.17
CA ASN A 469 12.63 14.95 -11.74
C ASN A 469 12.69 15.08 -13.28
N CYS A 470 13.88 15.25 -13.87
CA CYS A 470 14.05 15.23 -15.33
C CYS A 470 13.78 13.86 -15.94
N CYS A 471 14.26 12.79 -15.30
CA CYS A 471 13.96 11.41 -15.70
C CYS A 471 12.45 11.13 -15.63
N TRP A 472 11.80 11.53 -14.53
CA TRP A 472 10.34 11.40 -14.37
C TRP A 472 9.56 12.18 -15.43
N ALA A 473 9.96 13.43 -15.73
CA ALA A 473 9.33 14.21 -16.79
C ALA A 473 9.51 13.60 -18.18
N LEU A 474 10.69 13.02 -18.47
CA LEU A 474 10.95 12.30 -19.72
C LEU A 474 10.12 11.02 -19.82
N MET A 475 9.98 10.28 -18.71
CA MET A 475 9.15 9.07 -18.62
C MET A 475 7.68 9.39 -18.93
N ASN A 476 7.08 10.36 -18.24
CA ASN A 476 5.70 10.78 -18.51
C ASN A 476 5.51 11.27 -19.95
N LEU A 477 6.50 11.96 -20.52
CA LEU A 477 6.45 12.39 -21.91
C LEU A 477 6.37 11.20 -22.87
N ALA A 478 7.10 10.12 -22.61
CA ALA A 478 7.06 8.90 -23.42
C ALA A 478 5.76 8.11 -23.21
N ASP A 479 5.33 7.93 -21.97
CA ASP A 479 4.11 7.18 -21.64
C ASP A 479 2.87 7.85 -22.23
N GLN A 480 2.67 9.15 -21.98
CA GLN A 480 1.47 9.85 -22.43
C GLN A 480 1.39 10.01 -23.95
N ILE A 481 2.54 10.21 -24.64
CA ILE A 481 2.57 10.19 -26.11
C ILE A 481 2.32 8.76 -26.64
N GLY A 482 2.88 7.75 -25.99
CA GLY A 482 2.68 6.34 -26.34
C GLY A 482 1.20 5.93 -26.27
N ILE A 483 0.54 6.20 -25.15
CA ILE A 483 -0.88 5.92 -24.94
C ILE A 483 -1.74 6.62 -26.00
N TYR A 484 -1.47 7.90 -26.27
CA TYR A 484 -2.17 8.64 -27.32
C TYR A 484 -1.98 8.01 -28.72
N LEU A 485 -0.78 7.51 -29.03
CA LEU A 485 -0.56 6.81 -30.30
C LEU A 485 -1.31 5.48 -30.37
N ASP A 486 -1.31 4.69 -29.30
CA ASP A 486 -1.97 3.38 -29.28
C ASP A 486 -3.50 3.50 -29.36
N GLU A 487 -4.10 4.52 -28.74
CA GLU A 487 -5.55 4.75 -28.78
C GLU A 487 -6.05 5.25 -30.15
N TYR A 488 -5.30 6.15 -30.80
CA TYR A 488 -5.78 6.88 -31.97
C TYR A 488 -5.11 6.47 -33.29
N ILE A 489 -3.92 5.87 -33.26
CA ILE A 489 -3.10 5.52 -34.43
C ILE A 489 -2.52 4.11 -34.28
N ALA A 490 -3.38 3.10 -34.46
CA ALA A 490 -2.95 1.70 -34.48
C ALA A 490 -1.78 1.51 -35.47
N SER A 491 -0.64 1.02 -34.97
CA SER A 491 0.60 0.78 -35.73
C SER A 491 1.29 2.03 -36.32
N ALA A 492 1.41 3.10 -35.53
CA ALA A 492 2.25 4.25 -35.88
C ALA A 492 3.70 3.80 -36.18
N SER A 493 4.18 4.10 -37.40
CA SER A 493 5.55 3.76 -37.81
C SER A 493 6.61 4.71 -37.27
N GLU A 494 6.19 5.93 -36.93
CA GLU A 494 7.00 7.03 -36.39
C GLU A 494 6.21 7.75 -35.29
N SER A 495 6.94 8.31 -34.32
CA SER A 495 6.40 9.12 -33.23
C SER A 495 7.00 10.54 -33.30
N PRO A 496 6.32 11.57 -32.77
CA PRO A 496 6.95 12.88 -32.53
C PRO A 496 8.27 12.81 -31.72
N LEU A 497 8.45 11.76 -30.92
CA LEU A 497 9.68 11.51 -30.16
C LEU A 497 10.79 10.82 -30.96
N SER A 498 10.48 10.21 -32.11
CA SER A 498 11.44 9.47 -32.93
C SER A 498 12.75 10.23 -33.21
N PRO A 499 12.72 11.53 -33.60
CA PRO A 499 13.95 12.28 -33.88
C PRO A 499 14.87 12.47 -32.66
N TYR A 500 14.32 12.34 -31.45
CA TYR A 500 15.03 12.56 -30.19
C TYR A 500 15.40 11.26 -29.47
N PHE A 501 14.79 10.13 -29.87
CA PHE A 501 14.85 8.85 -29.17
C PHE A 501 16.29 8.39 -28.87
N GLU A 502 17.15 8.34 -29.88
CA GLU A 502 18.56 7.94 -29.72
C GLU A 502 19.33 8.88 -28.78
N GLY A 503 19.09 10.19 -28.89
CA GLY A 503 19.75 11.20 -28.06
C GLY A 503 19.34 11.10 -26.59
N ILE A 504 18.05 10.90 -26.32
CA ILE A 504 17.50 10.75 -24.97
C ILE A 504 18.01 9.47 -24.32
N VAL A 505 17.85 8.33 -24.99
CA VAL A 505 18.31 7.03 -24.46
C VAL A 505 19.82 7.05 -24.20
N SER A 506 20.60 7.65 -25.11
CA SER A 506 22.05 7.82 -24.88
C SER A 506 22.36 8.71 -23.68
N ALA A 507 21.58 9.77 -23.45
CA ALA A 507 21.77 10.64 -22.29
C ALA A 507 21.44 9.91 -20.97
N LEU A 508 20.31 9.19 -20.92
CA LEU A 508 19.92 8.37 -19.76
C LEU A 508 20.93 7.24 -19.48
N LEU A 509 21.47 6.62 -20.54
CA LEU A 509 22.53 5.62 -20.40
C LEU A 509 23.81 6.22 -19.81
N ARG A 510 24.14 7.49 -20.07
CA ARG A 510 25.28 8.16 -19.41
C ARG A 510 25.01 8.45 -17.93
N VAL A 511 23.79 8.85 -17.58
CA VAL A 511 23.40 9.05 -16.17
C VAL A 511 23.59 7.76 -15.38
N THR A 512 23.19 6.62 -15.96
CA THR A 512 23.31 5.32 -15.29
C THR A 512 24.75 4.79 -15.17
N GLU A 513 25.76 5.46 -15.74
CA GLU A 513 27.19 5.11 -15.60
C GLU A 513 27.84 5.72 -14.34
N THR A 514 27.16 6.61 -13.64
CA THR A 514 27.70 7.22 -12.43
C THR A 514 27.77 6.23 -11.27
N THR A 515 28.80 6.37 -10.43
CA THR A 515 29.02 5.49 -9.29
C THR A 515 28.08 5.77 -8.11
N ALA A 516 27.56 7.00 -8.00
CA ALA A 516 26.62 7.41 -6.96
C ALA A 516 25.17 7.15 -7.37
N ASN A 517 24.27 7.04 -6.40
CA ASN A 517 22.81 6.96 -6.57
C ASN A 517 22.06 7.74 -5.48
N GLU A 518 22.53 8.96 -5.20
CA GLU A 518 21.81 9.86 -4.30
C GLU A 518 20.39 10.12 -4.85
N SER A 519 19.38 10.28 -3.99
CA SER A 519 18.00 10.55 -4.42
C SER A 519 17.43 9.59 -5.49
N ASN A 520 17.96 8.37 -5.60
CA ASN A 520 17.58 7.32 -6.57
C ASN A 520 17.68 7.70 -8.07
N PHE A 521 18.49 8.69 -8.44
CA PHE A 521 18.48 9.23 -9.81
C PHE A 521 18.84 8.20 -10.90
N ARG A 522 19.66 7.17 -10.60
CA ARG A 522 19.98 6.11 -11.58
C ARG A 522 18.79 5.19 -11.79
N THR A 523 18.06 4.85 -10.73
CA THR A 523 16.84 4.06 -10.81
C THR A 523 15.83 4.77 -11.70
N SER A 524 15.60 6.07 -11.47
CA SER A 524 14.71 6.88 -12.32
C SER A 524 15.18 6.97 -13.77
N ALA A 525 16.50 6.99 -14.02
CA ALA A 525 17.03 6.94 -15.38
C ALA A 525 16.76 5.59 -16.08
N TYR A 526 16.86 4.47 -15.36
CA TYR A 526 16.49 3.15 -15.89
C TYR A 526 14.98 3.03 -16.13
N GLU A 527 14.14 3.55 -15.24
CA GLU A 527 12.68 3.62 -15.41
C GLU A 527 12.31 4.43 -16.65
N ALA A 528 12.93 5.60 -16.85
CA ALA A 528 12.75 6.39 -18.06
C ALA A 528 13.17 5.62 -19.32
N ILE A 529 14.31 4.90 -19.31
CA ILE A 529 14.69 4.04 -20.45
C ILE A 529 13.62 2.97 -20.71
N THR A 530 13.10 2.33 -19.66
CA THR A 530 12.05 1.32 -19.75
C THR A 530 10.79 1.88 -20.41
N SER A 531 10.34 3.08 -20.02
CA SER A 531 9.18 3.75 -20.62
C SER A 531 9.38 4.06 -22.11
N TYR A 532 10.54 4.61 -22.50
CA TYR A 532 10.85 4.86 -23.92
C TYR A 532 10.91 3.56 -24.73
N VAL A 533 11.47 2.49 -24.18
CA VAL A 533 11.49 1.18 -24.86
C VAL A 533 10.08 0.66 -25.06
N SER A 534 9.23 0.68 -24.01
CA SER A 534 7.84 0.20 -24.06
C SER A 534 7.03 0.91 -25.14
N HIS A 535 7.17 2.23 -25.25
CA HIS A 535 6.40 3.08 -26.18
C HIS A 535 7.15 3.43 -27.49
N SER A 536 8.24 2.72 -27.80
CA SER A 536 9.05 2.96 -29.01
C SER A 536 8.28 2.63 -30.29
N THR A 537 8.38 3.44 -31.34
CA THR A 537 7.83 3.12 -32.68
C THR A 537 8.78 2.25 -33.51
N THR A 538 8.30 1.71 -34.64
CA THR A 538 9.05 0.72 -35.44
C THR A 538 10.40 1.21 -35.97
N ASP A 539 10.51 2.51 -36.25
CA ASP A 539 11.73 3.18 -36.69
C ASP A 539 12.80 3.27 -35.59
N CYS A 540 12.40 3.21 -34.31
CA CYS A 540 13.28 3.28 -33.15
C CYS A 540 13.81 1.91 -32.70
N ILE A 541 13.35 0.80 -33.29
CA ILE A 541 13.75 -0.57 -32.96
C ILE A 541 15.29 -0.79 -33.02
N PRO A 542 16.05 -0.23 -33.98
CA PRO A 542 17.51 -0.34 -33.96
C PRO A 542 18.14 0.24 -32.68
N VAL A 543 17.58 1.33 -32.15
CA VAL A 543 18.03 1.91 -30.87
C VAL A 543 17.69 1.00 -29.71
N VAL A 544 16.49 0.40 -29.70
CA VAL A 544 16.08 -0.60 -28.69
C VAL A 544 17.03 -1.80 -28.67
N GLN A 545 17.41 -2.32 -29.84
CA GLN A 545 18.38 -3.41 -29.97
C GLN A 545 19.77 -3.02 -29.44
N ASN A 546 20.25 -1.82 -29.77
CA ASN A 546 21.52 -1.32 -29.23
C ASN A 546 21.47 -1.13 -27.71
N THR A 547 20.32 -0.71 -27.18
CA THR A 547 20.10 -0.53 -25.74
C THR A 547 20.28 -1.84 -24.99
N VAL A 548 19.59 -2.92 -25.40
CA VAL A 548 19.76 -4.22 -24.73
C VAL A 548 21.19 -4.76 -24.86
N ILE A 549 21.91 -4.50 -25.97
CA ILE A 549 23.32 -4.89 -26.07
C ILE A 549 24.16 -4.20 -24.98
N ALA A 550 23.96 -2.90 -24.78
CA ALA A 550 24.66 -2.13 -23.74
C ALA A 550 24.30 -2.62 -22.34
N ILE A 551 23.02 -2.85 -22.06
CA ILE A 551 22.53 -3.38 -20.77
C ILE A 551 23.13 -4.75 -20.47
N LEU A 552 23.16 -5.67 -21.43
CA LEU A 552 23.76 -6.99 -21.24
C LEU A 552 25.29 -6.93 -21.04
N GLN A 553 25.98 -6.00 -21.70
CA GLN A 553 27.42 -5.76 -21.44
C GLN A 553 27.66 -5.27 -20.00
N ARG A 554 26.80 -4.39 -19.48
CA ARG A 554 26.88 -3.91 -18.09
C ARG A 554 26.58 -5.02 -17.08
N MET A 555 25.54 -5.81 -17.33
CA MET A 555 25.21 -6.98 -16.50
C MET A 555 26.40 -7.94 -16.42
N GLU A 556 27.03 -8.23 -17.55
CA GLU A 556 28.24 -9.07 -17.63
C GLU A 556 29.43 -8.49 -16.83
N GLN A 557 29.67 -7.18 -16.90
CA GLN A 557 30.70 -6.53 -16.10
C GLN A 557 30.44 -6.63 -14.59
N LEU A 558 29.20 -6.36 -14.16
CA LEU A 558 28.81 -6.46 -12.75
C LEU A 558 28.90 -7.89 -12.22
N LEU A 559 28.55 -8.90 -13.02
CA LEU A 559 28.71 -10.31 -12.65
C LEU A 559 30.18 -10.68 -12.46
N ASN A 560 31.08 -10.18 -13.32
CA ASN A 560 32.52 -10.42 -13.19
C ASN A 560 33.14 -9.77 -11.94
N MET A 561 32.53 -8.70 -11.42
CA MET A 561 32.98 -8.00 -10.21
C MET A 561 32.40 -8.57 -8.91
N GLN A 562 31.46 -9.50 -9.00
CA GLN A 562 30.70 -10.00 -7.85
C GLN A 562 31.58 -10.53 -6.70
N ASN A 563 32.67 -11.23 -7.02
CA ASN A 563 33.60 -11.77 -6.02
C ASN A 563 34.44 -10.70 -5.29
N GLN A 564 34.39 -9.44 -5.75
CA GLN A 564 35.13 -8.32 -5.17
C GLN A 564 34.28 -7.51 -4.17
N ILE A 565 32.99 -7.85 -4.03
CA ILE A 565 32.03 -7.16 -3.14
C ILE A 565 32.24 -7.66 -1.71
N VAL A 566 32.70 -6.77 -0.82
CA VAL A 566 32.98 -7.09 0.60
C VAL A 566 32.00 -6.40 1.56
N GLY A 567 31.53 -5.18 1.22
CA GLY A 567 30.62 -4.39 2.06
C GLY A 567 29.14 -4.69 1.82
N VAL A 568 28.31 -4.43 2.85
CA VAL A 568 26.84 -4.52 2.75
C VAL A 568 26.31 -3.44 1.80
N ASP A 569 26.85 -2.23 1.86
CA ASP A 569 26.45 -1.12 0.99
C ASP A 569 26.80 -1.40 -0.48
N ASP A 570 28.02 -1.90 -0.74
CA ASP A 570 28.43 -2.33 -2.08
C ASP A 570 27.52 -3.45 -2.62
N ARG A 571 27.10 -4.37 -1.74
CA ARG A 571 26.18 -5.46 -2.10
C ARG A 571 24.79 -4.91 -2.42
N ASN A 572 24.26 -3.98 -1.63
CA ASN A 572 22.96 -3.36 -1.88
C ASN A 572 22.97 -2.57 -3.19
N ASN A 573 24.00 -1.77 -3.44
CA ASN A 573 24.21 -1.05 -4.69
C ASN A 573 24.30 -2.00 -5.90
N TRP A 574 25.00 -3.13 -5.75
CA TRP A 574 25.06 -4.15 -6.80
C TRP A 574 23.68 -4.80 -7.05
N ASN A 575 22.93 -5.11 -5.99
CA ASN A 575 21.59 -5.70 -6.10
C ASN A 575 20.63 -4.75 -6.83
N GLU A 576 20.61 -3.49 -6.44
CA GLU A 576 19.81 -2.43 -7.07
C GLU A 576 20.14 -2.28 -8.56
N LEU A 577 21.43 -2.23 -8.91
CA LEU A 577 21.85 -2.16 -10.32
C LEU A 577 21.39 -3.38 -11.12
N GLN A 578 21.50 -4.59 -10.58
CA GLN A 578 21.05 -5.79 -11.28
C GLN A 578 19.53 -5.80 -11.50
N SER A 579 18.76 -5.39 -10.49
CA SER A 579 17.30 -5.21 -10.56
C SER A 579 16.92 -4.24 -11.68
N ASN A 580 17.54 -3.05 -11.70
CA ASN A 580 17.33 -2.05 -12.73
C ASN A 580 17.67 -2.55 -14.15
N LEU A 581 18.78 -3.29 -14.32
CA LEU A 581 19.15 -3.88 -15.61
C LEU A 581 18.14 -4.95 -16.05
N CYS A 582 17.64 -5.77 -15.12
CA CYS A 582 16.59 -6.75 -15.40
C CYS A 582 15.29 -6.08 -15.88
N SER A 583 14.88 -4.98 -15.25
CA SER A 583 13.70 -4.18 -15.66
C SER A 583 13.80 -3.73 -17.13
N VAL A 584 14.93 -3.16 -17.54
CA VAL A 584 15.13 -2.77 -18.94
C VAL A 584 15.14 -3.98 -19.88
N VAL A 585 15.77 -5.08 -19.49
CA VAL A 585 15.76 -6.32 -20.31
C VAL A 585 14.33 -6.85 -20.49
N ILE A 586 13.51 -6.86 -19.44
CA ILE A 586 12.09 -7.25 -19.52
C ILE A 586 11.34 -6.38 -20.53
N SER A 587 11.48 -5.06 -20.43
CA SER A 587 10.83 -4.13 -21.35
C SER A 587 11.26 -4.35 -22.81
N VAL A 588 12.56 -4.55 -23.05
CA VAL A 588 13.06 -4.84 -24.41
C VAL A 588 12.54 -6.18 -24.94
N ILE A 589 12.51 -7.23 -24.11
CA ILE A 589 11.96 -8.54 -24.49
C ILE A 589 10.49 -8.39 -24.92
N ARG A 590 9.67 -7.71 -24.10
CA ARG A 590 8.25 -7.47 -24.40
C ARG A 590 8.07 -6.67 -25.69
N ARG A 591 8.89 -5.62 -25.89
CA ARG A 591 8.81 -4.78 -27.09
C ARG A 591 9.24 -5.50 -28.37
N LEU A 592 10.32 -6.28 -28.32
CA LEU A 592 10.83 -6.99 -29.50
C LEU A 592 10.10 -8.29 -29.80
N SER A 593 9.42 -8.88 -28.81
CA SER A 593 8.75 -10.20 -28.91
C SER A 593 9.70 -11.24 -29.53
N GLY A 594 9.27 -12.01 -30.53
CA GLY A 594 10.11 -12.99 -31.23
C GLY A 594 11.39 -12.41 -31.88
N GLY A 595 11.47 -11.09 -32.06
CA GLY A 595 12.69 -10.41 -32.51
C GLY A 595 13.88 -10.49 -31.54
N ILE A 596 13.66 -10.89 -30.28
CA ILE A 596 14.71 -11.07 -29.28
C ILE A 596 15.53 -12.36 -29.48
N GLN A 597 15.06 -13.30 -30.31
CA GLN A 597 15.69 -14.62 -30.54
C GLN A 597 17.22 -14.57 -30.72
N PRO A 598 17.83 -13.63 -31.49
CA PRO A 598 19.28 -13.59 -31.67
C PRO A 598 20.08 -13.31 -30.38
N MET A 599 19.42 -12.79 -29.35
CA MET A 599 20.01 -12.41 -28.07
C MET A 599 19.64 -13.37 -26.93
N ALA A 600 18.70 -14.30 -27.17
CA ALA A 600 18.16 -15.20 -26.16
C ALA A 600 19.23 -16.02 -25.41
N ASP A 601 20.19 -16.61 -26.14
CA ASP A 601 21.29 -17.38 -25.54
C ASP A 601 22.13 -16.54 -24.57
N ARG A 602 22.43 -15.29 -24.96
CA ARG A 602 23.22 -14.37 -24.14
C ARG A 602 22.44 -13.93 -22.91
N ILE A 603 21.16 -13.60 -23.06
CA ILE A 603 20.27 -13.24 -21.95
C ILE A 603 20.20 -14.39 -20.94
N MET A 604 19.86 -15.60 -21.38
CA MET A 604 19.76 -16.75 -20.48
C MET A 604 21.07 -17.07 -19.78
N THR A 605 22.20 -16.98 -20.49
CA THR A 605 23.52 -17.22 -19.87
C THR A 605 23.79 -16.24 -18.72
N LEU A 606 23.56 -14.94 -18.93
CA LEU A 606 23.81 -13.92 -17.92
C LEU A 606 22.81 -14.00 -16.77
N VAL A 607 21.53 -14.24 -17.05
CA VAL A 607 20.48 -14.35 -16.04
C VAL A 607 20.69 -15.58 -15.14
N LEU A 608 21.09 -16.73 -15.71
CA LEU A 608 21.41 -17.91 -14.90
C LEU A 608 22.66 -17.70 -14.03
N GLN A 609 23.66 -16.96 -14.51
CA GLN A 609 24.81 -16.55 -13.69
C GLN A 609 24.39 -15.58 -12.58
N LEU A 610 23.48 -14.65 -12.86
CA LEU A 610 22.92 -13.72 -11.89
C LEU A 610 22.19 -14.46 -10.77
N ILE A 611 21.32 -15.43 -11.11
CA ILE A 611 20.60 -16.26 -10.14
C ILE A 611 21.58 -17.03 -9.23
N GLN A 612 22.64 -17.60 -9.81
CA GLN A 612 23.68 -18.28 -9.03
C GLN A 612 24.43 -17.32 -8.11
N GLY A 613 24.67 -16.08 -8.57
CA GLY A 613 25.41 -15.07 -7.83
C GLY A 613 24.61 -14.37 -6.72
N ALA A 614 23.30 -14.19 -6.92
CA ALA A 614 22.41 -13.52 -5.95
C ALA A 614 22.32 -14.27 -4.61
N GLY A 615 22.51 -15.59 -4.62
CA GLY A 615 22.52 -16.44 -3.42
C GLY A 615 21.14 -16.49 -2.77
N LYS A 616 20.98 -15.82 -1.61
CA LYS A 616 19.70 -15.71 -0.88
C LYS A 616 19.04 -14.33 -1.02
N THR A 617 19.57 -13.46 -1.88
CA THR A 617 19.00 -12.12 -2.06
C THR A 617 17.75 -12.22 -2.91
N SER A 618 16.57 -12.07 -2.30
CA SER A 618 15.30 -12.36 -2.96
C SER A 618 14.96 -11.41 -4.11
N THR A 619 15.12 -10.11 -3.90
CA THR A 619 14.74 -9.08 -4.90
C THR A 619 15.40 -9.30 -6.26
N VAL A 620 16.70 -9.59 -6.29
CA VAL A 620 17.43 -9.88 -7.54
C VAL A 620 16.97 -11.21 -8.16
N LEU A 621 16.62 -12.20 -7.33
CA LEU A 621 16.09 -13.48 -7.81
C LEU A 621 14.73 -13.28 -8.46
N GLU A 622 13.83 -12.50 -7.85
CA GLU A 622 12.52 -12.14 -8.39
C GLU A 622 12.65 -11.49 -9.78
N ASP A 623 13.50 -10.47 -9.92
CA ASP A 623 13.68 -9.79 -11.20
C ASP A 623 14.32 -10.67 -12.27
N ALA A 624 15.33 -11.47 -11.89
CA ALA A 624 15.94 -12.44 -12.80
C ALA A 624 14.92 -13.47 -13.29
N PHE A 625 14.02 -13.90 -12.40
CA PHE A 625 12.93 -14.83 -12.69
C PHE A 625 11.92 -14.19 -13.66
N LEU A 626 11.55 -12.92 -13.45
CA LEU A 626 10.67 -12.18 -14.37
C LEU A 626 11.29 -11.99 -15.78
N VAL A 627 12.62 -11.85 -15.88
CA VAL A 627 13.32 -11.88 -17.18
C VAL A 627 13.12 -13.23 -17.87
N VAL A 628 13.25 -14.35 -17.14
CA VAL A 628 13.02 -15.69 -17.69
C VAL A 628 11.58 -15.88 -18.15
N GLY A 629 10.60 -15.48 -17.34
CA GLY A 629 9.18 -15.54 -17.70
C GLY A 629 8.85 -14.72 -18.94
N SER A 630 9.37 -13.49 -19.01
CA SER A 630 9.21 -12.61 -20.17
C SER A 630 9.85 -13.20 -21.43
N LEU A 631 11.03 -13.82 -21.30
CA LEU A 631 11.70 -14.48 -22.42
C LEU A 631 10.94 -15.73 -22.87
N ALA A 632 10.37 -16.50 -21.95
CA ALA A 632 9.51 -17.63 -22.28
C ALA A 632 8.30 -17.17 -23.11
N ALA A 633 7.60 -16.13 -22.65
CA ALA A 633 6.45 -15.57 -23.38
C ALA A 633 6.83 -15.05 -24.78
N ALA A 634 8.01 -14.42 -24.93
CA ALA A 634 8.45 -13.85 -26.21
C ALA A 634 8.93 -14.91 -27.22
N LEU A 635 9.52 -16.01 -26.75
CA LEU A 635 10.07 -17.06 -27.61
C LEU A 635 9.10 -18.22 -27.86
N GLU A 636 8.05 -18.34 -27.04
CA GLU A 636 7.09 -19.44 -27.06
C GLU A 636 7.81 -20.80 -27.07
N ALA A 637 7.50 -21.68 -28.04
CA ALA A 637 8.15 -22.98 -28.23
C ALA A 637 9.68 -22.88 -28.41
N GLY A 638 10.20 -21.71 -28.82
CA GLY A 638 11.63 -21.42 -28.92
C GLY A 638 12.36 -21.39 -27.56
N PHE A 639 11.62 -21.33 -26.44
CA PHE A 639 12.19 -21.37 -25.09
C PHE A 639 12.61 -22.78 -24.63
N ALA A 640 12.14 -23.84 -25.31
CA ALA A 640 12.39 -25.23 -24.95
C ALA A 640 13.87 -25.60 -24.67
N PRO A 641 14.90 -25.03 -25.35
CA PRO A 641 16.30 -25.32 -25.06
C PRO A 641 16.77 -24.88 -23.67
N TYR A 642 16.10 -23.90 -23.05
CA TYR A 642 16.60 -23.24 -21.84
C TYR A 642 15.98 -23.78 -20.54
N ILE A 643 14.77 -24.32 -20.59
CA ILE A 643 14.01 -24.73 -19.39
C ILE A 643 14.78 -25.70 -18.50
N GLN A 644 15.46 -26.69 -19.07
CA GLN A 644 16.21 -27.70 -18.30
C GLN A 644 17.33 -27.09 -17.44
N ALA A 645 17.96 -26.02 -17.93
CA ALA A 645 18.99 -25.30 -17.18
C ALA A 645 18.41 -24.40 -16.08
N PHE A 646 17.14 -23.99 -16.21
CA PHE A 646 16.46 -23.12 -15.26
C PHE A 646 15.76 -23.88 -14.11
N LEU A 647 15.22 -25.07 -14.37
CA LEU A 647 14.50 -25.89 -13.37
C LEU A 647 15.23 -26.07 -12.02
N PRO A 648 16.57 -26.27 -11.96
CA PRO A 648 17.30 -26.37 -10.69
C PRO A 648 17.19 -25.13 -9.80
N PHE A 649 16.87 -23.96 -10.34
CA PHE A 649 16.66 -22.72 -9.60
C PHE A 649 15.19 -22.50 -9.23
N LEU A 650 14.28 -22.90 -10.11
CA LEU A 650 12.84 -22.76 -9.90
C LEU A 650 12.34 -23.58 -8.70
N TYR A 651 12.74 -24.85 -8.57
CA TYR A 651 12.24 -25.70 -7.49
C TYR A 651 12.62 -25.24 -6.07
N PRO A 652 13.86 -24.81 -5.79
CA PRO A 652 14.20 -24.21 -4.50
C PRO A 652 13.40 -22.94 -4.19
N ALA A 653 13.17 -22.07 -5.19
CA ALA A 653 12.41 -20.83 -5.01
C ALA A 653 10.96 -21.11 -4.59
N LEU A 654 10.33 -22.15 -5.15
CA LEU A 654 8.98 -22.59 -4.74
C LEU A 654 8.91 -23.09 -3.30
N LYS A 655 10.03 -23.54 -2.72
CA LYS A 655 10.09 -24.05 -1.34
C LYS A 655 10.59 -23.03 -0.32
N ALA A 656 10.92 -21.81 -0.76
CA ALA A 656 11.39 -20.74 0.09
C ALA A 656 10.22 -20.04 0.81
N HIS A 657 9.50 -20.76 1.70
CA HIS A 657 8.27 -20.26 2.34
C HIS A 657 8.47 -18.98 3.19
N GLU A 658 9.70 -18.69 3.58
CA GLU A 658 10.09 -17.44 4.27
C GLU A 658 10.00 -16.23 3.34
N ASP A 659 10.07 -16.43 2.02
CA ASP A 659 10.05 -15.40 1.00
C ASP A 659 8.77 -15.49 0.14
N THR A 660 7.76 -14.74 0.58
CA THR A 660 6.42 -14.78 -0.03
C THR A 660 6.46 -14.31 -1.49
N GLN A 661 7.19 -13.24 -1.78
CA GLN A 661 7.21 -12.64 -3.11
C GLN A 661 7.94 -13.53 -4.13
N LEU A 662 9.11 -14.06 -3.78
CA LEU A 662 9.83 -15.00 -4.64
C LEU A 662 9.02 -16.26 -4.92
N CYS A 663 8.29 -16.79 -3.93
CA CYS A 663 7.38 -17.91 -4.16
C CYS A 663 6.26 -17.55 -5.15
N MET A 664 5.63 -16.37 -5.04
CA MET A 664 4.60 -15.94 -5.99
C MET A 664 5.16 -15.79 -7.41
N VAL A 665 6.32 -15.15 -7.56
CA VAL A 665 7.00 -15.00 -8.86
C VAL A 665 7.35 -16.37 -9.45
N ALA A 666 7.90 -17.29 -8.64
CA ALA A 666 8.22 -18.64 -9.08
C ALA A 666 6.97 -19.43 -9.54
N VAL A 667 5.84 -19.27 -8.86
CA VAL A 667 4.56 -19.86 -9.27
C VAL A 667 4.09 -19.23 -10.59
N GLY A 668 4.14 -17.91 -10.73
CA GLY A 668 3.76 -17.21 -11.97
C GLY A 668 4.57 -17.67 -13.19
N ILE A 669 5.87 -17.90 -13.03
CA ILE A 669 6.74 -18.42 -14.10
C ILE A 669 6.34 -19.83 -14.55
N ILE A 670 5.83 -20.67 -13.65
CA ILE A 670 5.29 -21.97 -14.09
C ILE A 670 4.15 -21.74 -15.08
N GLY A 671 3.24 -20.81 -14.77
CA GLY A 671 2.17 -20.39 -15.67
C GLY A 671 2.70 -19.88 -17.01
N ASP A 672 3.66 -18.95 -16.99
CA ASP A 672 4.28 -18.40 -18.19
C ASP A 672 4.97 -19.45 -19.05
N ILE A 673 5.74 -20.36 -18.43
CA ILE A 673 6.43 -21.47 -19.12
C ILE A 673 5.40 -22.44 -19.71
N SER A 674 4.34 -22.77 -18.96
CA SER A 674 3.26 -23.62 -19.45
C SER A 674 2.60 -23.00 -20.68
N ARG A 675 2.19 -21.74 -20.60
CA ARG A 675 1.58 -21.01 -21.74
C ARG A 675 2.54 -20.93 -22.94
N ALA A 676 3.81 -20.60 -22.71
CA ALA A 676 4.81 -20.45 -23.77
C ALA A 676 5.12 -21.77 -24.51
N LEU A 677 5.24 -22.88 -23.78
CA LEU A 677 5.60 -24.18 -24.37
C LEU A 677 4.38 -24.97 -24.88
N GLY A 678 3.16 -24.59 -24.47
CA GLY A 678 1.92 -25.29 -24.83
C GLY A 678 2.00 -26.79 -24.54
N ASP A 679 1.69 -27.62 -25.54
CA ASP A 679 1.75 -29.08 -25.45
C ASP A 679 3.11 -29.62 -24.98
N GLN A 680 4.22 -28.94 -25.27
CA GLN A 680 5.55 -29.37 -24.85
C GLN A 680 5.74 -29.26 -23.33
N SER A 681 4.91 -28.47 -22.64
CA SER A 681 4.93 -28.35 -21.18
C SER A 681 4.40 -29.60 -20.46
N ALA A 682 3.69 -30.49 -21.15
CA ALA A 682 3.12 -31.71 -20.59
C ALA A 682 4.17 -32.63 -19.93
N GLN A 683 5.41 -32.63 -20.43
CA GLN A 683 6.51 -33.42 -19.84
C GLN A 683 6.97 -32.89 -18.47
N TYR A 684 6.66 -31.63 -18.14
CA TYR A 684 7.01 -30.96 -16.88
C TYR A 684 5.83 -30.88 -15.91
N ALA A 685 4.60 -30.96 -16.41
CA ALA A 685 3.36 -30.81 -15.64
C ALA A 685 3.33 -31.67 -14.37
N GLY A 686 3.79 -32.94 -14.44
CA GLY A 686 3.83 -33.81 -13.27
C GLY A 686 4.72 -33.29 -12.13
N ALA A 687 5.89 -32.75 -12.45
CA ALA A 687 6.80 -32.19 -11.44
C ALA A 687 6.26 -30.87 -10.87
N PHE A 688 5.68 -30.01 -11.72
CA PHE A 688 5.04 -28.77 -11.29
C PHE A 688 3.83 -29.03 -10.38
N MET A 689 2.90 -29.88 -10.79
CA MET A 689 1.73 -30.22 -9.98
C MET A 689 2.11 -30.79 -8.61
N ASN A 690 3.13 -31.67 -8.56
CA ASN A 690 3.59 -32.25 -7.30
C ASN A 690 4.10 -31.19 -6.32
N VAL A 691 4.93 -30.24 -6.77
CA VAL A 691 5.52 -29.23 -5.87
C VAL A 691 4.48 -28.19 -5.44
N LEU A 692 3.56 -27.83 -6.34
CA LEU A 692 2.45 -26.90 -6.03
C LEU A 692 1.49 -27.50 -5.00
N LEU A 693 1.14 -28.78 -5.13
CA LEU A 693 0.31 -29.48 -4.15
C LEU A 693 1.02 -29.67 -2.80
N GLU A 694 2.34 -29.94 -2.79
CA GLU A 694 3.15 -29.99 -1.57
C GLU A 694 3.11 -28.64 -0.83
N ASN A 695 3.23 -27.53 -1.56
CA ASN A 695 3.16 -26.18 -1.01
C ASN A 695 1.81 -25.87 -0.37
N LEU A 696 0.69 -26.23 -1.00
CA LEU A 696 -0.65 -26.01 -0.44
C LEU A 696 -0.88 -26.73 0.91
N GLN A 697 -0.16 -27.82 1.17
CA GLN A 697 -0.22 -28.58 2.43
C GLN A 697 0.61 -27.94 3.55
N SER A 698 1.43 -26.93 3.27
CA SER A 698 2.25 -26.26 4.27
C SER A 698 1.42 -25.29 5.13
N ASN A 699 1.54 -25.42 6.45
CA ASN A 699 0.96 -24.49 7.42
C ASN A 699 1.79 -23.20 7.58
N VAL A 700 3.00 -23.17 7.01
CA VAL A 700 3.92 -22.01 7.07
C VAL A 700 3.76 -21.12 5.84
N LEU A 701 3.18 -21.65 4.74
CA LEU A 701 3.04 -20.91 3.50
C LEU A 701 2.05 -19.75 3.65
N ASN A 702 2.48 -18.57 3.24
CA ASN A 702 1.64 -17.38 3.21
C ASN A 702 0.38 -17.62 2.35
N ARG A 703 -0.76 -17.12 2.85
CA ARG A 703 -2.08 -17.26 2.22
C ARG A 703 -2.14 -16.73 0.79
N ASN A 704 -1.42 -15.65 0.46
CA ASN A 704 -1.41 -15.04 -0.87
C ASN A 704 -0.73 -15.95 -1.92
N VAL A 705 0.30 -16.72 -1.52
CA VAL A 705 0.92 -17.70 -2.42
C VAL A 705 -0.06 -18.80 -2.78
N LYS A 706 -0.96 -19.19 -1.86
CA LYS A 706 -1.99 -20.20 -2.15
C LYS A 706 -2.89 -19.75 -3.29
N ILE A 707 -3.30 -18.47 -3.31
CA ILE A 707 -4.10 -17.89 -4.40
C ILE A 707 -3.35 -18.04 -5.74
N SER A 708 -2.07 -17.63 -5.78
CA SER A 708 -1.23 -17.76 -6.97
C SER A 708 -1.11 -19.21 -7.47
N ILE A 709 -0.99 -20.17 -6.55
CA ILE A 709 -0.91 -21.60 -6.90
C ILE A 709 -2.21 -22.08 -7.55
N LEU A 710 -3.36 -21.65 -7.02
CA LEU A 710 -4.66 -22.04 -7.56
C LEU A 710 -4.83 -21.50 -8.99
N SER A 711 -4.58 -20.21 -9.24
CA SER A 711 -4.61 -19.65 -10.60
C SER A 711 -3.64 -20.38 -11.54
N CYS A 712 -2.44 -20.74 -11.06
CA CYS A 712 -1.45 -21.49 -11.84
C CYS A 712 -1.93 -22.89 -12.29
N PHE A 713 -2.83 -23.55 -11.54
CA PHE A 713 -3.45 -24.79 -12.02
C PHE A 713 -4.28 -24.57 -13.29
N GLY A 714 -4.97 -23.43 -13.37
CA GLY A 714 -5.69 -23.00 -14.57
C GLY A 714 -4.75 -22.80 -15.76
N ASP A 715 -3.63 -22.12 -15.56
CA ASP A 715 -2.61 -21.89 -16.59
C ASP A 715 -2.03 -23.21 -17.15
N ILE A 716 -1.69 -24.16 -16.27
CA ILE A 716 -1.18 -25.47 -16.68
C ILE A 716 -2.25 -26.23 -17.47
N ALA A 717 -3.50 -26.25 -16.98
CA ALA A 717 -4.60 -26.94 -17.64
C ALA A 717 -4.92 -26.35 -19.01
N LEU A 718 -4.90 -25.02 -19.13
CA LEU A 718 -5.08 -24.31 -20.39
C LEU A 718 -3.99 -24.68 -21.41
N ALA A 719 -2.74 -24.79 -20.95
CA ALA A 719 -1.59 -25.07 -21.80
C ALA A 719 -1.52 -26.51 -22.32
N ILE A 720 -1.85 -27.51 -21.50
CA ILE A 720 -1.69 -28.94 -21.86
C ILE A 720 -3.00 -29.65 -22.23
N GLY A 721 -4.13 -28.95 -22.07
CA GLY A 721 -5.47 -29.41 -22.41
C GLY A 721 -5.77 -30.83 -21.89
N PRO A 722 -6.12 -31.81 -22.75
CA PRO A 722 -6.47 -33.18 -22.33
C PRO A 722 -5.39 -33.90 -21.53
N ALA A 723 -4.11 -33.51 -21.63
CA ALA A 723 -3.03 -34.11 -20.85
C ALA A 723 -3.12 -33.75 -19.35
N PHE A 724 -4.01 -32.82 -18.97
CA PHE A 724 -4.29 -32.45 -17.58
C PHE A 724 -5.25 -33.44 -16.87
N ASP A 725 -5.90 -34.36 -17.60
CA ASP A 725 -6.82 -35.38 -17.07
C ASP A 725 -6.32 -36.11 -15.80
N PRO A 726 -5.02 -36.49 -15.66
CA PRO A 726 -4.51 -37.13 -14.45
C PRO A 726 -4.59 -36.27 -13.18
N TYR A 727 -4.64 -34.94 -13.33
CA TYR A 727 -4.62 -33.97 -12.23
C TYR A 727 -5.99 -33.34 -11.98
N LEU A 728 -6.95 -33.53 -12.89
CA LEU A 728 -8.24 -32.85 -12.91
C LEU A 728 -9.01 -33.03 -11.60
N ASN A 729 -9.21 -34.27 -11.14
CA ASN A 729 -10.02 -34.53 -9.94
C ASN A 729 -9.40 -33.93 -8.68
N THR A 730 -8.09 -34.09 -8.49
CA THR A 730 -7.38 -33.50 -7.34
C THR A 730 -7.46 -31.98 -7.37
N THR A 731 -7.29 -31.37 -8.54
CA THR A 731 -7.39 -29.92 -8.72
C THR A 731 -8.79 -29.41 -8.38
N MET A 732 -9.83 -30.05 -8.91
CA MET A 732 -11.23 -29.69 -8.65
C MET A 732 -11.60 -29.81 -7.17
N ASP A 733 -11.12 -30.85 -6.48
CA ASP A 733 -11.35 -31.02 -5.04
C ASP A 733 -10.67 -29.92 -4.21
N VAL A 734 -9.44 -29.53 -4.57
CA VAL A 734 -8.71 -28.44 -3.91
C VAL A 734 -9.41 -27.10 -4.12
N LEU A 735 -9.80 -26.79 -5.37
CA LEU A 735 -10.53 -25.55 -5.68
C LEU A 735 -11.86 -25.47 -4.94
N ARG A 736 -12.61 -26.58 -4.87
CA ARG A 736 -13.87 -26.65 -4.10
C ARG A 736 -13.65 -26.40 -2.60
N GLN A 737 -12.60 -26.99 -2.03
CA GLN A 737 -12.27 -26.79 -0.61
C GLN A 737 -11.81 -25.36 -0.32
N ALA A 738 -11.05 -24.74 -1.21
CA ALA A 738 -10.63 -23.35 -1.06
C ALA A 738 -11.81 -22.38 -1.22
N GLY A 739 -12.73 -22.65 -2.14
CA GLY A 739 -13.91 -21.82 -2.39
C GLY A 739 -14.95 -21.86 -1.28
N SER A 740 -14.94 -22.88 -0.41
CA SER A 740 -15.87 -22.98 0.72
C SER A 740 -15.46 -22.16 1.95
N VAL A 741 -14.31 -21.48 1.91
CA VAL A 741 -13.87 -20.57 2.97
C VAL A 741 -14.86 -19.40 3.04
N GLN A 742 -15.49 -19.23 4.21
CA GLN A 742 -16.40 -18.13 4.47
C GLN A 742 -15.66 -17.01 5.20
N PRO A 743 -15.84 -15.74 4.76
CA PRO A 743 -15.24 -14.62 5.45
C PRO A 743 -15.92 -14.40 6.81
N ASN A 744 -15.17 -13.91 7.79
CA ASN A 744 -15.75 -13.32 8.98
C ASN A 744 -16.16 -11.88 8.64
N PRO A 745 -17.46 -11.51 8.71
CA PRO A 745 -17.90 -10.15 8.37
C PRO A 745 -17.28 -9.05 9.25
N LEU A 746 -16.62 -9.43 10.36
CA LEU A 746 -15.97 -8.53 11.30
C LEU A 746 -14.45 -8.44 11.09
N ASP A 747 -13.92 -9.02 9.99
CA ASP A 747 -12.50 -9.05 9.68
C ASP A 747 -12.27 -8.63 8.22
N PHE A 748 -12.13 -7.32 8.00
CA PHE A 748 -11.95 -6.73 6.66
C PHE A 748 -10.75 -7.33 5.91
N ASP A 749 -9.61 -7.52 6.58
CA ASP A 749 -8.42 -8.17 5.98
C ASP A 749 -8.72 -9.60 5.49
N LEU A 750 -9.59 -10.32 6.21
CA LEU A 750 -10.03 -11.64 5.80
C LEU A 750 -11.08 -11.57 4.68
N MET A 751 -11.95 -10.55 4.67
CA MET A 751 -12.91 -10.33 3.57
C MET A 751 -12.17 -10.08 2.26
N ASP A 752 -11.20 -9.18 2.25
CA ASP A 752 -10.38 -8.88 1.08
C ASP A 752 -9.61 -10.11 0.59
N TYR A 753 -9.02 -10.87 1.53
CA TYR A 753 -8.36 -12.13 1.20
C TYR A 753 -9.32 -13.15 0.58
N VAL A 754 -10.53 -13.30 1.12
CA VAL A 754 -11.53 -14.25 0.57
C VAL A 754 -12.00 -13.80 -0.81
N ALA A 755 -12.15 -12.49 -1.05
CA ALA A 755 -12.47 -11.95 -2.37
C ALA A 755 -11.37 -12.31 -3.39
N GLN A 756 -10.10 -12.04 -3.06
CA GLN A 756 -8.95 -12.41 -3.91
C GLN A 756 -8.83 -13.92 -4.11
N LEU A 757 -9.12 -14.71 -3.08
CA LEU A 757 -9.12 -16.18 -3.16
C LEU A 757 -10.19 -16.67 -4.13
N ARG A 758 -11.41 -16.13 -4.04
CA ARG A 758 -12.52 -16.46 -4.95
C ARG A 758 -12.18 -16.08 -6.38
N GLU A 759 -11.57 -14.92 -6.60
CA GLU A 759 -11.09 -14.47 -7.91
C GLU A 759 -10.08 -15.47 -8.51
N GLY A 760 -9.02 -15.84 -7.78
CA GLY A 760 -8.04 -16.82 -8.26
C GLY A 760 -8.61 -18.21 -8.52
N ILE A 761 -9.64 -18.63 -7.77
CA ILE A 761 -10.35 -19.89 -8.03
C ILE A 761 -11.19 -19.80 -9.33
N LEU A 762 -11.84 -18.66 -9.59
CA LEU A 762 -12.58 -18.45 -10.83
C LEU A 762 -11.66 -18.43 -12.05
N GLU A 763 -10.47 -17.83 -11.94
CA GLU A 763 -9.42 -17.91 -12.97
C GLU A 763 -8.98 -19.36 -13.21
N ALA A 764 -8.72 -20.11 -12.13
CA ALA A 764 -8.33 -21.51 -12.21
C ALA A 764 -9.38 -22.35 -12.93
N TYR A 765 -10.67 -22.20 -12.57
CA TYR A 765 -11.77 -22.87 -13.25
C TYR A 765 -11.88 -22.46 -14.72
N THR A 766 -11.69 -21.18 -15.03
CA THR A 766 -11.69 -20.68 -16.42
C THR A 766 -10.59 -21.34 -17.25
N GLY A 767 -9.37 -21.43 -16.72
CA GLY A 767 -8.25 -22.11 -17.37
C GLY A 767 -8.51 -23.60 -17.60
N VAL A 768 -9.05 -24.30 -16.59
CA VAL A 768 -9.39 -25.73 -16.69
C VAL A 768 -10.52 -25.98 -17.70
N VAL A 769 -11.61 -25.22 -17.63
CA VAL A 769 -12.76 -25.38 -18.55
C VAL A 769 -12.33 -25.09 -19.98
N THR A 770 -11.55 -24.01 -20.19
CA THR A 770 -11.05 -23.64 -21.52
C THR A 770 -10.05 -24.65 -22.06
N GLY A 771 -9.15 -25.19 -21.24
CA GLY A 771 -8.18 -26.21 -21.66
C GLY A 771 -8.82 -27.52 -22.15
N PHE A 772 -9.98 -27.89 -21.59
CA PHE A 772 -10.73 -29.08 -22.00
C PHE A 772 -11.76 -28.79 -23.10
N LYS A 773 -11.99 -27.53 -23.45
CA LYS A 773 -12.97 -27.10 -24.45
C LYS A 773 -12.66 -27.69 -25.82
N ASN A 774 -13.68 -28.14 -26.53
CA ASN A 774 -13.57 -28.75 -27.85
C ASN A 774 -12.64 -30.00 -27.91
N THR A 775 -12.48 -30.72 -26.80
CA THR A 775 -11.64 -31.92 -26.74
C THR A 775 -12.47 -33.17 -26.48
N GLU A 776 -11.92 -34.35 -26.73
CA GLU A 776 -12.58 -35.63 -26.41
C GLU A 776 -12.79 -35.85 -24.90
N LYS A 777 -12.10 -35.09 -24.06
CA LYS A 777 -12.13 -35.16 -22.60
C LYS A 777 -13.09 -34.15 -21.96
N THR A 778 -13.77 -33.28 -22.72
CA THR A 778 -14.78 -32.35 -22.16
C THR A 778 -15.81 -33.01 -21.23
N PRO A 779 -16.30 -34.24 -21.48
CA PRO A 779 -17.23 -34.92 -20.57
C PRO A 779 -16.68 -35.15 -19.14
N ALA A 780 -15.35 -35.14 -18.95
CA ALA A 780 -14.73 -35.27 -17.63
C ALA A 780 -15.03 -34.07 -16.69
N LEU A 781 -15.43 -32.92 -17.25
CA LEU A 781 -15.83 -31.75 -16.47
C LEU A 781 -17.26 -31.85 -15.90
N LEU A 782 -18.14 -32.67 -16.49
CA LEU A 782 -19.56 -32.75 -16.11
C LEU A 782 -19.80 -32.94 -14.59
N PRO A 783 -19.08 -33.84 -13.89
CA PRO A 783 -19.28 -34.03 -12.45
C PRO A 783 -18.96 -32.80 -11.59
N HIS A 784 -18.16 -31.86 -12.11
CA HIS A 784 -17.65 -30.69 -11.38
C HIS A 784 -18.46 -29.42 -11.66
N VAL A 785 -19.33 -29.43 -12.69
CA VAL A 785 -20.18 -28.28 -13.08
C VAL A 785 -21.02 -27.74 -11.91
N PRO A 786 -21.69 -28.58 -11.08
CA PRO A 786 -22.48 -28.06 -9.97
C PRO A 786 -21.67 -27.27 -8.95
N SER A 787 -20.48 -27.77 -8.57
CA SER A 787 -19.61 -27.07 -7.61
C SER A 787 -19.04 -25.77 -8.16
N ILE A 788 -18.77 -25.71 -9.47
CA ILE A 788 -18.31 -24.47 -10.12
C ILE A 788 -19.42 -23.41 -10.07
N LEU A 789 -20.65 -23.79 -10.43
CA LEU A 789 -21.79 -22.88 -10.42
C LEU A 789 -22.20 -22.46 -9.01
N GLU A 790 -22.01 -23.33 -8.01
CA GLU A 790 -22.23 -22.98 -6.61
C GLU A 790 -21.30 -21.83 -6.16
N LEU A 791 -20.01 -21.89 -6.49
CA LEU A 791 -19.08 -20.81 -6.19
C LEU A 791 -19.45 -19.53 -6.94
N VAL A 792 -19.76 -19.63 -8.24
CA VAL A 792 -20.18 -18.48 -9.05
C VAL A 792 -21.42 -17.80 -8.46
N HIS A 793 -22.39 -18.59 -8.00
CA HIS A 793 -23.58 -18.07 -7.35
C HIS A 793 -23.23 -17.34 -6.05
N GLN A 794 -22.34 -17.89 -5.21
CA GLN A 794 -21.89 -17.22 -3.99
C GLN A 794 -21.21 -15.88 -4.30
N CYS A 795 -20.26 -15.86 -5.23
CA CYS A 795 -19.56 -14.65 -5.63
C CYS A 795 -20.49 -13.56 -6.20
N LEU A 796 -21.54 -13.96 -6.92
CA LEU A 796 -22.52 -13.02 -7.46
C LEU A 796 -23.57 -12.60 -6.42
N ALA A 797 -23.76 -13.36 -5.34
CA ALA A 797 -24.71 -13.02 -4.27
C ALA A 797 -24.13 -12.04 -3.23
N ASP A 798 -22.80 -11.88 -3.17
CA ASP A 798 -22.16 -10.90 -2.29
C ASP A 798 -22.56 -9.46 -2.67
N GLU A 799 -22.84 -8.62 -1.66
CA GLU A 799 -23.23 -7.21 -1.87
C GLU A 799 -22.07 -6.38 -2.41
N GLU A 800 -20.86 -6.58 -1.86
CA GLU A 800 -19.61 -5.99 -2.32
C GLU A 800 -18.86 -6.97 -3.22
N ARG A 801 -18.95 -6.77 -4.54
CA ARG A 801 -18.31 -7.62 -5.55
C ARG A 801 -17.52 -6.78 -6.55
N SER A 802 -16.27 -7.18 -6.82
CA SER A 802 -15.43 -6.50 -7.81
C SER A 802 -15.92 -6.76 -9.24
N ASP A 803 -15.70 -5.81 -10.17
CA ASP A 803 -16.04 -6.00 -11.59
C ASP A 803 -15.27 -7.20 -12.19
N SER A 804 -14.06 -7.49 -11.68
CA SER A 804 -13.28 -8.67 -12.06
C SER A 804 -14.00 -9.98 -11.72
N ILE A 805 -14.48 -10.13 -10.48
CA ILE A 805 -15.27 -11.31 -10.06
C ILE A 805 -16.52 -11.47 -10.91
N VAL A 806 -17.21 -10.37 -11.21
CA VAL A 806 -18.42 -10.37 -12.05
C VAL A 806 -18.08 -10.80 -13.49
N LYS A 807 -17.00 -10.27 -14.07
CA LYS A 807 -16.51 -10.61 -15.41
C LYS A 807 -16.12 -12.08 -15.50
N LEU A 808 -15.33 -12.58 -14.56
CA LEU A 808 -14.89 -13.98 -14.49
C LEU A 808 -16.09 -14.93 -14.29
N SER A 809 -17.03 -14.57 -13.42
CA SER A 809 -18.26 -15.34 -13.18
C SER A 809 -19.10 -15.50 -14.45
N PHE A 810 -19.38 -14.40 -15.17
CA PHE A 810 -20.11 -14.48 -16.43
C PHE A 810 -19.31 -15.17 -17.53
N GLY A 811 -18.00 -14.95 -17.58
CA GLY A 811 -17.07 -15.64 -18.48
C GLY A 811 -17.16 -17.15 -18.31
N LEU A 812 -17.02 -17.63 -17.07
CA LEU A 812 -17.03 -19.04 -16.72
C LEU A 812 -18.38 -19.72 -17.01
N ILE A 813 -19.50 -19.05 -16.74
CA ILE A 813 -20.83 -19.56 -17.15
C ILE A 813 -20.90 -19.69 -18.68
N GLY A 814 -20.39 -18.69 -19.40
CA GLY A 814 -20.33 -18.71 -20.86
C GLY A 814 -19.45 -19.86 -21.40
N ASP A 815 -18.28 -20.09 -20.80
CA ASP A 815 -17.37 -21.17 -21.19
C ASP A 815 -17.95 -22.55 -20.90
N LEU A 816 -18.63 -22.73 -19.76
CA LEU A 816 -19.37 -23.96 -19.46
C LEU A 816 -20.48 -24.21 -20.48
N ALA A 817 -21.25 -23.19 -20.85
CA ALA A 817 -22.29 -23.31 -21.87
C ALA A 817 -21.70 -23.67 -23.25
N ASP A 818 -20.57 -23.08 -23.63
CA ASP A 818 -19.91 -23.37 -24.91
C ASP A 818 -19.27 -24.78 -24.94
N CYS A 819 -18.78 -25.29 -23.81
CA CYS A 819 -18.30 -26.67 -23.66
C CYS A 819 -19.42 -27.72 -23.80
N PHE A 820 -20.67 -27.36 -23.48
CA PHE A 820 -21.81 -28.28 -23.44
C PHE A 820 -23.00 -27.78 -24.28
N PRO A 821 -22.85 -27.65 -25.61
CA PRO A 821 -23.84 -27.01 -26.47
C PRO A 821 -25.09 -27.88 -26.74
N ASN A 822 -25.08 -29.16 -26.38
CA ASN A 822 -26.16 -30.12 -26.69
C ASN A 822 -27.11 -30.36 -25.50
N GLY A 823 -27.24 -29.37 -24.60
CA GLY A 823 -28.16 -29.44 -23.47
C GLY A 823 -27.72 -30.33 -22.30
N GLN A 824 -26.44 -30.73 -22.23
CA GLN A 824 -25.96 -31.63 -21.16
C GLN A 824 -26.04 -30.98 -19.76
N ILE A 825 -25.94 -29.66 -19.67
CA ILE A 825 -26.03 -28.88 -18.43
C ILE A 825 -27.25 -27.95 -18.40
N LYS A 826 -28.25 -28.23 -19.25
CA LYS A 826 -29.43 -27.37 -19.45
C LYS A 826 -30.19 -27.10 -18.15
N GLU A 827 -30.32 -28.09 -17.28
CA GLU A 827 -31.02 -27.93 -16.00
C GLU A 827 -30.34 -26.88 -15.10
N HIS A 828 -29.01 -26.89 -15.05
CA HIS A 828 -28.22 -25.93 -14.27
C HIS A 828 -28.24 -24.52 -14.87
N LEU A 829 -28.12 -24.39 -16.20
CA LEU A 829 -28.12 -23.09 -16.88
C LEU A 829 -29.47 -22.36 -16.82
N LEU A 830 -30.56 -23.07 -16.49
CA LEU A 830 -31.92 -22.53 -16.39
C LEU A 830 -32.35 -22.24 -14.94
N GLU A 831 -31.44 -22.33 -13.98
CA GLU A 831 -31.72 -21.94 -12.59
C GLU A 831 -32.10 -20.44 -12.49
N GLU A 832 -33.02 -20.12 -11.56
CA GLU A 832 -33.62 -18.79 -11.49
C GLU A 832 -32.61 -17.67 -11.16
N TRP A 833 -31.60 -17.97 -10.35
CA TRP A 833 -30.57 -17.01 -9.97
C TRP A 833 -29.72 -16.57 -11.17
N ILE A 834 -29.39 -17.49 -12.09
CA ILE A 834 -28.67 -17.15 -13.33
C ILE A 834 -29.50 -16.18 -14.15
N ALA A 835 -30.80 -16.45 -14.31
CA ALA A 835 -31.69 -15.56 -15.04
C ALA A 835 -31.85 -14.19 -14.37
N HIS A 836 -31.76 -14.12 -13.03
CA HIS A 836 -31.79 -12.88 -12.27
C HIS A 836 -30.52 -12.05 -12.49
N GLU A 837 -29.34 -12.65 -12.27
CA GLU A 837 -28.04 -11.98 -12.44
C GLU A 837 -27.84 -11.51 -13.87
N PHE A 838 -28.22 -12.34 -14.85
CA PHE A 838 -28.17 -11.96 -16.25
C PHE A 838 -29.21 -10.92 -16.66
N ARG A 839 -30.13 -10.49 -15.80
CA ARG A 839 -31.01 -9.33 -16.05
C ARG A 839 -30.53 -8.06 -15.34
N SER A 840 -29.79 -8.22 -14.24
CA SER A 840 -29.14 -7.11 -13.53
C SER A 840 -28.14 -6.39 -14.45
N LYS A 841 -28.13 -5.05 -14.40
CA LYS A 841 -27.22 -4.19 -15.18
C LYS A 841 -26.41 -3.23 -14.30
N ARG A 842 -26.44 -3.41 -12.98
CA ARG A 842 -25.76 -2.53 -12.02
C ARG A 842 -24.24 -2.64 -12.15
N GLY A 843 -23.52 -1.53 -12.04
CA GLY A 843 -22.08 -1.52 -11.71
C GLY A 843 -21.07 -1.96 -12.78
N MET A 844 -21.48 -2.45 -13.96
CA MET A 844 -20.55 -3.16 -14.85
C MET A 844 -19.78 -2.26 -15.83
N GLN A 845 -18.46 -2.48 -15.91
CA GLN A 845 -17.59 -1.87 -16.92
C GLN A 845 -17.95 -2.33 -18.35
N GLN A 846 -17.43 -1.63 -19.37
CA GLN A 846 -17.75 -1.91 -20.77
C GLN A 846 -17.33 -3.32 -21.20
N GLU A 847 -16.19 -3.82 -20.69
CA GLU A 847 -15.72 -5.18 -20.96
C GLU A 847 -16.65 -6.24 -20.37
N THR A 848 -17.05 -6.07 -19.11
CA THR A 848 -17.96 -6.97 -18.40
C THR A 848 -19.32 -7.05 -19.11
N LYS A 849 -19.81 -5.92 -19.65
CA LYS A 849 -20.99 -5.87 -20.53
C LYS A 849 -20.82 -6.62 -21.85
N LYS A 850 -19.60 -6.75 -22.39
CA LYS A 850 -19.31 -7.57 -23.58
C LYS A 850 -19.31 -9.06 -23.21
N THR A 851 -18.63 -9.43 -22.11
CA THR A 851 -18.59 -10.81 -21.61
C THR A 851 -19.98 -11.34 -21.28
N LEU A 852 -20.80 -10.55 -20.56
CA LEU A 852 -22.20 -10.89 -20.26
C LEU A 852 -23.03 -11.16 -21.53
N ARG A 853 -22.86 -10.34 -22.57
CA ARG A 853 -23.57 -10.51 -23.85
C ARG A 853 -23.15 -11.80 -24.56
N TRP A 854 -21.85 -12.10 -24.57
CA TRP A 854 -21.33 -13.34 -25.13
C TRP A 854 -21.85 -14.56 -24.36
N ALA A 855 -21.78 -14.53 -23.02
CA ALA A 855 -22.26 -15.61 -22.17
C ALA A 855 -23.76 -15.90 -22.38
N ARG A 856 -24.61 -14.87 -22.54
CA ARG A 856 -26.04 -15.05 -22.91
C ARG A 856 -26.23 -15.82 -24.20
N GLU A 857 -25.43 -15.52 -25.22
CA GLU A 857 -25.52 -16.18 -26.52
C GLU A 857 -25.08 -17.65 -26.40
N MET A 858 -24.06 -17.96 -25.60
CA MET A 858 -23.64 -19.34 -25.34
C MET A 858 -24.71 -20.12 -24.58
N ILE A 859 -25.30 -19.55 -23.52
CA ILE A 859 -26.41 -20.17 -22.78
C ILE A 859 -27.59 -20.45 -23.71
N LYS A 860 -27.95 -19.50 -24.58
CA LYS A 860 -29.04 -19.68 -25.54
C LYS A 860 -28.78 -20.85 -26.49
N ARG A 861 -27.54 -21.05 -26.93
CA ARG A 861 -27.16 -22.19 -27.78
C ARG A 861 -27.22 -23.50 -27.01
N ALA A 862 -26.68 -23.53 -25.79
CA ALA A 862 -26.67 -24.72 -24.95
C ALA A 862 -28.06 -25.16 -24.46
N THR A 863 -29.03 -24.24 -24.41
CA THR A 863 -30.39 -24.49 -23.92
C THR A 863 -31.45 -24.61 -25.03
N ALA A 864 -31.09 -24.30 -26.29
CA ALA A 864 -31.92 -24.52 -27.48
C ALA A 864 -32.19 -26.03 -27.67
#